data_AF-A0A9P8GHL6-F1
#
_entry.id   AF-A0A9P8GHL6-F1
#
_cell.length_a   1.000
_cell.length_b   1.000
_cell.length_c   1.000
_cell.angle_alpha   90.00
_cell.angle_beta   90.00
_cell.angle_gamma   90.00
#
_symmetry.space_group_name_H-M   'P 1'
#
loop_
_entity.id
_entity.type
_entity.pdbx_description
1 polymer ?
#
loop_
_entity_poly.entity_id
_entity_poly.type
_entity_poly.pdbx_seq_one_letter_code
_entity_poly.pdbx_strand_id
1 'polypeptide(L)'
;MAIELRGNALISIILLASGLDFLLFGFDQGLFGGVLAGDGFKHMLGNPSATRTGLVTAIYDIGCALGAVMAFLVGDKVGRKKSIVYANIIVIIGAAIQTASFSYAQMCVARIIAGVGVGFSTVAVPILQSETLPSRNRGALLVVQLALIIIGVAIASWLCFATLYSTTSFQWRFPIACQMLFSGLVLCLTPFLPETPRWLAENGRTEEARQIIARLEDKPVDHLDVDSQLNEICEVIAIEQEAGDASWGEVFTNSTKSRNLHRVILGMGPYMMNQWSGINALCYYLAYILENYLGYSPSMALILASVAFTQYAIFSWPPYFYIDRLGRRWTVIFSAIGCAACMAVIAGALVNPTHTNSIVAVAFMFLFMDCFTLGILPVSWSYSAEIQPLRVRNKATAVGVFGHWMSNFDVVMVTPIGLSNIGGNYFWVWAIVNASFVPLTWFFGVETSGRSLEKIDHMFFDEPRVCMGLNKNHTRVINKEMYDEERRLSIARDEKKMDVEQISVVSKLVLPIMTQTYTLAQVAEHKAQGDSWIVIHNKVYDVTSYIAEDNHPGGVEVLSESAGTNATESFEDIEHYEDAREQLVPMYIGEIAEEDAAEDPETHKVEFKPVQADTSHVKPKPRSKDNTPSTLKNIAQSTALTSLGICLGISYSNGGLNQARTVVLRGIERTIRYLRDRRQIVPQGHSHSMWTAFGAAFALNLALVGVGVVYLAEKLDVQASFTSYPATRKRKNHLRTMRSPPIQAKAKQIKPHPCIDPLKWTKFPVSENKQLSHNVYRITFSLPKENSILGLPIGQHIAIRADVNGKSVQRSYTPISNDSDPGRIVVVFKVYPGGAITNYLAGLKKGDMVEIRGPKGAMTYEKGLTKHIGMIAGGTGITPMYQLIRAICEDKDDPTTVGLLFANNAEEDILLRDELEHWAKEFPSKFTINNVLARPSKEWTGYTGFVTPELIQKHLPKPQGNDSKILLCGPPPMVNIMKETLANQGFERPSAMSKKTDQIFLF
;
A
#
# COMPACT_ATOMS: atom_id res chain seq x y z
N MET A 1 -29.59 -13.83 -16.64
CA MET A 1 -28.88 -12.75 -15.93
C MET A 1 -27.72 -13.38 -15.18
N ALA A 2 -26.48 -12.96 -15.44
CA ALA A 2 -25.36 -13.26 -14.55
C ALA A 2 -25.43 -12.29 -13.38
N ILE A 3 -25.15 -12.75 -12.16
CA ILE A 3 -25.11 -11.88 -10.97
C ILE A 3 -23.84 -11.05 -11.05
N GLU A 4 -23.98 -9.76 -11.34
CA GLU A 4 -22.84 -8.85 -11.49
C GLU A 4 -22.46 -8.22 -10.14
N LEU A 5 -21.48 -8.83 -9.48
CA LEU A 5 -20.96 -8.34 -8.21
C LEU A 5 -20.10 -7.09 -8.38
N ARG A 6 -20.25 -6.14 -7.44
CA ARG A 6 -19.52 -4.87 -7.35
C ARG A 6 -19.02 -4.62 -5.91
N GLY A 7 -18.13 -3.65 -5.75
CA GLY A 7 -17.62 -3.13 -4.47
C GLY A 7 -17.17 -4.22 -3.49
N ASN A 8 -17.60 -4.07 -2.24
CA ASN A 8 -17.26 -4.98 -1.15
C ASN A 8 -17.68 -6.45 -1.41
N ALA A 9 -18.76 -6.69 -2.15
CA ALA A 9 -19.19 -8.05 -2.48
C ALA A 9 -18.24 -8.72 -3.49
N LEU A 10 -17.77 -7.97 -4.49
CA LEU A 10 -16.76 -8.43 -5.45
C LEU A 10 -15.42 -8.70 -4.76
N ILE A 11 -14.97 -7.76 -3.91
CA ILE A 11 -13.74 -7.91 -3.10
C ILE A 11 -13.82 -9.16 -2.20
N SER A 12 -14.96 -9.38 -1.54
CA SER A 12 -15.17 -10.54 -0.66
C SER A 12 -15.06 -11.87 -1.42
N ILE A 13 -15.59 -11.95 -2.64
CA ILE A 13 -15.48 -13.14 -3.49
C ILE A 13 -14.05 -13.36 -4.01
N ILE A 14 -13.33 -12.30 -4.36
CA ILE A 14 -11.90 -12.38 -4.73
C ILE A 14 -11.08 -12.94 -3.56
N LEU A 15 -11.31 -12.43 -2.34
CA LEU A 15 -10.62 -12.90 -1.13
C LEU A 15 -11.01 -14.34 -0.78
N LEU A 16 -12.29 -14.71 -0.90
CA LEU A 16 -12.76 -16.06 -0.61
C LEU A 16 -12.18 -17.09 -1.57
N ALA A 17 -12.21 -16.84 -2.88
CA ALA A 17 -11.65 -17.76 -3.87
C ALA A 17 -10.13 -17.91 -3.72
N SER A 18 -9.41 -16.79 -3.54
CA SER A 18 -7.97 -16.78 -3.32
C SER A 18 -7.57 -17.49 -2.03
N GLY A 19 -8.37 -17.30 -0.97
CA GLY A 19 -8.19 -17.94 0.33
C GLY A 19 -8.46 -19.44 0.31
N LEU A 20 -9.45 -19.91 -0.44
CA LEU A 20 -9.75 -21.33 -0.63
C LEU A 20 -8.66 -22.05 -1.44
N ASP A 21 -8.09 -21.39 -2.45
CA ASP A 21 -6.97 -21.92 -3.23
C ASP A 21 -5.70 -22.08 -2.37
N PHE A 22 -5.41 -21.11 -1.50
CA PHE A 22 -4.30 -21.20 -0.55
C PHE A 22 -4.57 -22.15 0.63
N LEU A 23 -5.84 -22.34 1.02
CA LEU A 23 -6.23 -23.39 1.96
C LEU A 23 -6.02 -24.78 1.36
N LEU A 24 -6.34 -24.99 0.08
CA LEU A 24 -6.04 -26.23 -0.65
C LEU A 24 -4.53 -26.52 -0.69
N PHE A 25 -3.70 -25.52 -0.98
CA PHE A 25 -2.24 -25.67 -0.88
C PHE A 25 -1.82 -26.19 0.51
N GLY A 26 -2.29 -25.58 1.60
CA GLY A 26 -1.98 -26.05 2.94
C GLY A 26 -2.57 -27.42 3.28
N PHE A 27 -3.76 -27.73 2.76
CA PHE A 27 -4.38 -29.05 2.89
C PHE A 27 -3.48 -30.15 2.29
N ASP A 28 -2.91 -29.92 1.11
CA ASP A 28 -1.97 -30.86 0.47
C ASP A 28 -0.70 -31.12 1.29
N GLN A 29 -0.18 -30.09 1.99
CA GLN A 29 0.98 -30.23 2.87
C GLN A 29 0.65 -31.11 4.09
N GLY A 30 -0.45 -30.83 4.79
CA GLY A 30 -0.85 -31.58 6.00
C GLY A 30 -1.37 -32.99 5.72
N LEU A 31 -1.92 -33.23 4.53
CA LEU A 31 -2.56 -34.48 4.13
C LEU A 31 -1.59 -35.67 4.15
N PHE A 32 -0.40 -35.53 3.56
CA PHE A 32 0.49 -36.68 3.38
C PHE A 32 1.09 -37.18 4.69
N GLY A 33 1.41 -36.30 5.64
CA GLY A 33 1.79 -36.69 6.99
C GLY A 33 0.67 -37.41 7.74
N GLY A 34 -0.59 -37.04 7.46
CA GLY A 34 -1.76 -37.69 8.02
C GLY A 34 -2.01 -39.10 7.48
N VAL A 35 -2.03 -39.29 6.15
CA VAL A 35 -2.29 -40.61 5.56
C VAL A 35 -1.11 -41.59 5.74
N LEU A 36 0.13 -41.10 5.87
CA LEU A 36 1.31 -41.93 6.16
C LEU A 36 1.31 -42.57 7.56
N ALA A 37 0.47 -42.12 8.50
CA ALA A 37 0.27 -42.80 9.78
C ALA A 37 -0.59 -44.08 9.65
N GLY A 38 -1.36 -44.22 8.56
CA GLY A 38 -2.23 -45.39 8.33
C GLY A 38 -1.55 -46.52 7.57
N ASP A 39 -1.60 -47.73 8.13
CA ASP A 39 -0.94 -48.91 7.53
C ASP A 39 -1.53 -49.30 6.16
N GLY A 40 -2.83 -49.03 5.92
CA GLY A 40 -3.47 -49.27 4.62
C GLY A 40 -2.84 -48.46 3.48
N PHE A 41 -2.34 -47.25 3.77
CA PHE A 41 -1.61 -46.43 2.80
C PHE A 41 -0.17 -46.92 2.62
N LYS A 42 0.55 -47.20 3.73
CA LYS A 42 1.91 -47.79 3.70
C LYS A 42 1.94 -49.07 2.85
N HIS A 43 0.94 -49.94 3.02
CA HIS A 43 0.79 -51.19 2.26
C HIS A 43 0.52 -50.95 0.77
N MET A 44 -0.35 -50.00 0.40
CA MET A 44 -0.60 -49.65 -1.01
C MET A 44 0.67 -49.16 -1.73
N LEU A 45 1.53 -48.43 -1.03
CA LEU A 45 2.84 -48.00 -1.53
C LEU A 45 3.90 -49.12 -1.57
N GLY A 46 3.58 -50.32 -1.07
CA GLY A 46 4.49 -51.46 -0.97
C GLY A 46 5.53 -51.28 0.15
N ASN A 47 5.10 -50.81 1.32
CA ASN A 47 5.89 -50.58 2.53
C ASN A 47 7.24 -49.88 2.23
N PRO A 48 7.20 -48.62 1.76
CA PRO A 48 8.37 -47.91 1.26
C PRO A 48 9.46 -47.72 2.33
N SER A 49 10.72 -47.84 1.92
CA SER A 49 11.88 -47.42 2.71
C SER A 49 11.87 -45.91 2.93
N ALA A 50 12.65 -45.41 3.90
CA ALA A 50 12.75 -43.98 4.20
C ALA A 50 12.95 -43.09 2.94
N THR A 51 13.84 -43.48 2.03
CA THR A 51 14.06 -42.78 0.75
C THR A 51 12.83 -42.77 -0.16
N ARG A 52 12.06 -43.88 -0.23
CA ARG A 52 10.82 -43.95 -1.02
C ARG A 52 9.68 -43.17 -0.34
N THR A 53 9.63 -43.13 0.99
CA THR A 53 8.69 -42.32 1.76
C THR A 53 8.98 -40.83 1.61
N GLY A 54 10.26 -40.42 1.60
CA GLY A 54 10.68 -39.06 1.26
C GLY A 54 10.24 -38.69 -0.15
N LEU A 55 10.59 -39.52 -1.14
CA LEU A 55 10.34 -39.24 -2.55
C LEU A 55 8.85 -39.14 -2.88
N VAL A 56 8.00 -40.09 -2.43
CA VAL A 56 6.56 -40.04 -2.77
C VAL A 56 5.88 -38.80 -2.17
N THR A 57 6.32 -38.34 -1.00
CA THR A 57 5.79 -37.10 -0.41
C THR A 57 6.31 -35.87 -1.17
N ALA A 58 7.63 -35.77 -1.36
CA ALA A 58 8.30 -34.59 -1.93
C ALA A 58 8.09 -34.40 -3.43
N ILE A 59 7.84 -35.45 -4.23
CA ILE A 59 7.76 -35.33 -5.70
C ILE A 59 6.60 -34.41 -6.19
N TYR A 60 5.63 -34.13 -5.31
CA TYR A 60 4.64 -33.07 -5.49
C TYR A 60 5.28 -31.69 -5.69
N ASP A 61 6.31 -31.36 -4.91
CA ASP A 61 6.98 -30.06 -4.94
C ASP A 61 7.75 -29.83 -6.24
N ILE A 62 8.26 -30.89 -6.87
CA ILE A 62 8.78 -30.85 -8.26
C ILE A 62 7.66 -30.51 -9.24
N GLY A 63 6.47 -31.08 -9.05
CA GLY A 63 5.27 -30.67 -9.78
C GLY A 63 5.00 -29.18 -9.61
N CYS A 64 5.03 -28.66 -8.38
CA CYS A 64 4.81 -27.25 -8.09
C CYS A 64 5.88 -26.33 -8.71
N ALA A 65 7.16 -26.74 -8.69
CA ALA A 65 8.23 -26.02 -9.36
C ALA A 65 8.00 -25.93 -10.89
N LEU A 66 7.55 -27.02 -11.51
CA LEU A 66 7.15 -27.04 -12.93
C LEU A 66 5.89 -26.19 -13.20
N GLY A 67 4.93 -26.19 -12.28
CA GLY A 67 3.73 -25.33 -12.32
C GLY A 67 4.08 -23.84 -12.27
N ALA A 68 5.04 -23.44 -11.45
CA ALA A 68 5.52 -22.05 -11.40
C ALA A 68 6.21 -21.62 -12.71
N VAL A 69 6.96 -22.53 -13.35
CA VAL A 69 7.54 -22.29 -14.69
C VAL A 69 6.44 -22.20 -15.77
N MET A 70 5.40 -23.04 -15.69
CA MET A 70 4.25 -22.97 -16.59
C MET A 70 3.48 -21.64 -16.43
N ALA A 71 3.28 -21.21 -15.18
CA ALA A 71 2.65 -19.92 -14.85
C ALA A 71 3.37 -18.76 -15.52
N PHE A 72 4.71 -18.77 -15.49
CA PHE A 72 5.51 -17.79 -16.20
C PHE A 72 5.34 -17.87 -17.72
N LEU A 73 5.47 -19.06 -18.32
CA LEU A 73 5.48 -19.22 -19.80
C LEU A 73 4.13 -18.90 -20.47
N VAL A 74 3.03 -19.08 -19.75
CA VAL A 74 1.67 -19.09 -20.33
C VAL A 74 0.72 -18.13 -19.60
N GLY A 75 0.93 -17.82 -18.33
CA GLY A 75 0.00 -17.04 -17.50
C GLY A 75 -0.23 -15.61 -17.98
N ASP A 76 0.79 -14.94 -18.51
CA ASP A 76 0.65 -13.59 -19.10
C ASP A 76 -0.11 -13.61 -20.44
N LYS A 77 -0.14 -14.74 -21.16
CA LYS A 77 -0.96 -14.90 -22.40
C LYS A 77 -2.41 -15.28 -22.12
N VAL A 78 -2.66 -15.90 -20.96
CA VAL A 78 -3.95 -16.51 -20.61
C VAL A 78 -4.80 -15.62 -19.69
N GLY A 79 -4.17 -14.77 -18.89
CA GLY A 79 -4.84 -13.96 -17.86
C GLY A 79 -4.94 -14.71 -16.53
N ARG A 80 -5.15 -13.98 -15.43
CA ARG A 80 -5.11 -14.53 -14.06
C ARG A 80 -6.33 -15.40 -13.77
N LYS A 81 -7.53 -14.98 -14.20
CA LYS A 81 -8.78 -15.73 -14.01
C LYS A 81 -8.72 -17.11 -14.65
N LYS A 82 -8.30 -17.17 -15.92
CA LYS A 82 -8.18 -18.46 -16.64
C LYS A 82 -7.04 -19.32 -16.11
N SER A 83 -5.94 -18.71 -15.66
CA SER A 83 -4.84 -19.44 -15.01
C SER A 83 -5.32 -20.20 -13.76
N ILE A 84 -6.14 -19.57 -12.90
CA ILE A 84 -6.74 -20.22 -11.72
C ILE A 84 -7.67 -21.37 -12.12
N VAL A 85 -8.47 -21.20 -13.18
CA VAL A 85 -9.35 -22.26 -13.71
C VAL A 85 -8.53 -23.46 -14.18
N TYR A 86 -7.50 -23.25 -15.01
CA TYR A 86 -6.66 -24.34 -15.51
C TYR A 86 -5.87 -25.03 -14.39
N ALA A 87 -5.32 -24.26 -13.45
CA ALA A 87 -4.65 -24.77 -12.27
C ALA A 87 -5.55 -25.74 -11.47
N ASN A 88 -6.77 -25.31 -11.11
CA ASN A 88 -7.69 -26.12 -10.32
C ASN A 88 -8.22 -27.35 -11.08
N ILE A 89 -8.39 -27.27 -12.41
CA ILE A 89 -8.69 -28.45 -13.24
C ILE A 89 -7.54 -29.47 -13.19
N ILE A 90 -6.29 -29.01 -13.28
CA ILE A 90 -5.09 -29.86 -13.19
C ILE A 90 -5.01 -30.51 -11.80
N VAL A 91 -5.29 -29.77 -10.71
CA VAL A 91 -5.36 -30.35 -9.35
C VAL A 91 -6.43 -31.43 -9.28
N ILE A 92 -7.65 -31.21 -9.80
CA ILE A 92 -8.72 -32.21 -9.80
C ILE A 92 -8.30 -33.49 -10.53
N ILE A 93 -7.64 -33.38 -11.69
CA ILE A 93 -7.13 -34.53 -12.44
C ILE A 93 -6.07 -35.28 -11.60
N GLY A 94 -5.10 -34.58 -11.02
CA GLY A 94 -4.09 -35.18 -10.16
C GLY A 94 -4.68 -35.86 -8.93
N ALA A 95 -5.61 -35.19 -8.23
CA ALA A 95 -6.34 -35.69 -7.07
C ALA A 95 -7.20 -36.93 -7.39
N ALA A 96 -7.87 -36.96 -8.54
CA ALA A 96 -8.63 -38.12 -9.00
C ALA A 96 -7.71 -39.34 -9.22
N ILE A 97 -6.54 -39.15 -9.85
CA ILE A 97 -5.57 -40.24 -10.06
C ILE A 97 -4.91 -40.67 -8.74
N GLN A 98 -4.59 -39.75 -7.83
CA GLN A 98 -4.10 -40.07 -6.48
C GLN A 98 -5.15 -40.91 -5.72
N THR A 99 -6.42 -40.51 -5.76
CA THR A 99 -7.55 -41.23 -5.12
C THR A 99 -7.72 -42.63 -5.73
N ALA A 100 -7.64 -42.75 -7.05
CA ALA A 100 -7.75 -44.01 -7.78
C ALA A 100 -6.45 -44.86 -7.77
N SER A 101 -5.43 -44.48 -7.00
CA SER A 101 -4.13 -45.15 -7.06
C SER A 101 -4.15 -46.58 -6.48
N PHE A 102 -3.32 -47.43 -7.08
CA PHE A 102 -3.09 -48.81 -6.67
C PHE A 102 -1.59 -49.20 -6.72
N SER A 103 -0.69 -48.26 -7.05
CA SER A 103 0.75 -48.47 -7.06
C SER A 103 1.54 -47.22 -6.70
N TYR A 104 2.75 -47.43 -6.20
CA TYR A 104 3.69 -46.35 -5.85
C TYR A 104 4.02 -45.42 -7.03
N ALA A 105 4.24 -45.98 -8.22
CA ALA A 105 4.60 -45.20 -9.42
C ALA A 105 3.44 -44.30 -9.88
N GLN A 106 2.22 -44.85 -9.89
CA GLN A 106 1.00 -44.08 -10.20
C GLN A 106 0.80 -42.93 -9.21
N MET A 107 1.02 -43.17 -7.91
CA MET A 107 0.95 -42.11 -6.89
C MET A 107 1.97 -41.00 -7.16
N CYS A 108 3.22 -41.34 -7.50
CA CYS A 108 4.24 -40.33 -7.84
C CYS A 108 3.84 -39.48 -9.05
N VAL A 109 3.37 -40.10 -10.14
CA VAL A 109 2.92 -39.38 -11.35
C VAL A 109 1.72 -38.48 -11.03
N ALA A 110 0.75 -38.99 -10.28
CA ALA A 110 -0.44 -38.24 -9.88
C ALA A 110 -0.11 -37.01 -9.01
N ARG A 111 0.91 -37.13 -8.15
CA ARG A 111 1.43 -36.02 -7.32
C ARG A 111 2.16 -34.96 -8.13
N ILE A 112 2.92 -35.34 -9.16
CA ILE A 112 3.50 -34.38 -10.10
C ILE A 112 2.39 -33.58 -10.81
N ILE A 113 1.34 -34.26 -11.29
CA ILE A 113 0.20 -33.62 -11.95
C ILE A 113 -0.51 -32.64 -11.00
N ALA A 114 -0.88 -33.09 -9.79
CA ALA A 114 -1.51 -32.22 -8.79
C ALA A 114 -0.62 -31.01 -8.43
N GLY A 115 0.68 -31.24 -8.23
CA GLY A 115 1.66 -30.21 -7.95
C GLY A 115 1.75 -29.16 -9.06
N VAL A 116 1.73 -29.54 -10.35
CA VAL A 116 1.71 -28.58 -11.47
C VAL A 116 0.52 -27.63 -11.37
N GLY A 117 -0.64 -28.12 -10.92
CA GLY A 117 -1.81 -27.28 -10.66
C GLY A 117 -1.56 -26.24 -9.56
N VAL A 118 -1.12 -26.68 -8.37
CA VAL A 118 -0.87 -25.78 -7.22
C VAL A 118 0.30 -24.82 -7.48
N GLY A 119 1.34 -25.27 -8.18
CA GLY A 119 2.45 -24.41 -8.64
C GLY A 119 1.99 -23.31 -9.60
N PHE A 120 0.97 -23.57 -10.42
CA PHE A 120 0.38 -22.58 -11.31
C PHE A 120 -0.52 -21.60 -10.54
N SER A 121 -1.38 -22.08 -9.63
CA SER A 121 -2.26 -21.20 -8.84
C SER A 121 -1.50 -20.29 -7.88
N THR A 122 -0.44 -20.80 -7.23
CA THR A 122 0.38 -20.01 -6.28
C THR A 122 1.15 -18.85 -6.92
N VAL A 123 1.28 -18.80 -8.25
CA VAL A 123 1.72 -17.61 -8.99
C VAL A 123 0.54 -16.74 -9.42
N ALA A 124 -0.54 -17.33 -9.93
CA ALA A 124 -1.66 -16.57 -10.49
C ALA A 124 -2.51 -15.82 -9.43
N VAL A 125 -2.77 -16.45 -8.29
CA VAL A 125 -3.67 -15.93 -7.24
C VAL A 125 -3.12 -14.67 -6.56
N PRO A 126 -1.85 -14.61 -6.09
CA PRO A 126 -1.32 -13.38 -5.50
C PRO A 126 -1.26 -12.21 -6.48
N ILE A 127 -1.03 -12.48 -7.78
CA ILE A 127 -1.05 -11.43 -8.81
C ILE A 127 -2.48 -10.89 -8.98
N LEU A 128 -3.48 -11.76 -9.15
CA LEU A 128 -4.90 -11.37 -9.22
C LEU A 128 -5.28 -10.47 -8.04
N GLN A 129 -4.93 -10.87 -6.82
CA GLN A 129 -5.18 -10.09 -5.61
C GLN A 129 -4.45 -8.74 -5.63
N SER A 130 -3.17 -8.71 -6.01
CA SER A 130 -2.39 -7.47 -6.03
C SER A 130 -2.86 -6.46 -7.09
N GLU A 131 -3.45 -6.94 -8.20
CA GLU A 131 -3.92 -6.13 -9.34
C GLU A 131 -5.42 -5.80 -9.26
N THR A 132 -6.17 -6.35 -8.29
CA THR A 132 -7.60 -6.03 -8.06
C THR A 132 -7.90 -5.42 -6.69
N LEU A 133 -7.03 -5.56 -5.69
CA LEU A 133 -7.28 -5.07 -4.33
C LEU A 133 -6.59 -3.70 -4.08
N PRO A 134 -7.24 -2.79 -3.33
CA PRO A 134 -6.72 -1.45 -3.04
C PRO A 134 -5.40 -1.50 -2.26
N SER A 135 -4.48 -0.61 -2.62
CA SER A 135 -3.08 -0.60 -2.14
C SER A 135 -2.94 -0.46 -0.62
N ARG A 136 -3.91 0.18 0.05
CA ARG A 136 -3.89 0.47 1.50
C ARG A 136 -3.81 -0.76 2.39
N ASN A 137 -4.42 -1.89 1.99
CA ASN A 137 -4.60 -3.07 2.86
C ASN A 137 -3.82 -4.32 2.39
N ARG A 138 -2.98 -4.23 1.35
CA ARG A 138 -2.38 -5.41 0.69
C ARG A 138 -1.56 -6.30 1.63
N GLY A 139 -0.73 -5.73 2.51
CA GLY A 139 0.07 -6.50 3.48
C GLY A 139 -0.77 -7.28 4.48
N ALA A 140 -1.84 -6.65 4.99
CA ALA A 140 -2.79 -7.26 5.90
C ALA A 140 -3.54 -8.45 5.26
N LEU A 141 -3.95 -8.31 3.99
CA LEU A 141 -4.66 -9.35 3.24
C LEU A 141 -3.76 -10.55 2.88
N LEU A 142 -2.47 -10.32 2.61
CA LEU A 142 -1.46 -11.38 2.47
C LEU A 142 -1.32 -12.20 3.76
N VAL A 143 -1.36 -11.59 4.95
CA VAL A 143 -1.29 -12.34 6.22
C VAL A 143 -2.51 -13.26 6.39
N VAL A 144 -3.72 -12.80 6.04
CA VAL A 144 -4.95 -13.62 6.08
C VAL A 144 -4.82 -14.84 5.16
N GLN A 145 -4.28 -14.65 3.95
CA GLN A 145 -4.04 -15.72 2.99
C GLN A 145 -3.05 -16.78 3.52
N LEU A 146 -1.98 -16.36 4.19
CA LEU A 146 -1.01 -17.28 4.79
C LEU A 146 -1.58 -18.03 6.01
N ALA A 147 -2.46 -17.40 6.80
CA ALA A 147 -3.19 -18.08 7.86
C ALA A 147 -4.11 -19.19 7.32
N LEU A 148 -4.71 -18.99 6.15
CA LEU A 148 -5.57 -19.98 5.50
C LEU A 148 -4.82 -21.23 5.03
N ILE A 149 -3.53 -21.12 4.63
CA ILE A 149 -2.66 -22.28 4.40
C ILE A 149 -2.64 -23.16 5.66
N ILE A 150 -2.34 -22.56 6.81
CA ILE A 150 -2.17 -23.32 8.06
C ILE A 150 -3.51 -23.94 8.53
N ILE A 151 -4.63 -23.24 8.30
CA ILE A 151 -5.97 -23.80 8.51
C ILE A 151 -6.19 -25.04 7.62
N GLY A 152 -5.73 -25.02 6.37
CA GLY A 152 -5.73 -26.19 5.48
C GLY A 152 -4.96 -27.38 6.05
N VAL A 153 -3.73 -27.15 6.54
CA VAL A 153 -2.89 -28.17 7.22
C VAL A 153 -3.65 -28.81 8.39
N ALA A 154 -4.28 -27.98 9.24
CA ALA A 154 -5.04 -28.44 10.39
C ALA A 154 -6.28 -29.27 9.99
N ILE A 155 -7.03 -28.83 8.97
CA ILE A 155 -8.18 -29.56 8.44
C ILE A 155 -7.75 -30.93 7.89
N ALA A 156 -6.66 -30.99 7.12
CA ALA A 156 -6.14 -32.24 6.58
C ALA A 156 -5.75 -33.25 7.68
N SER A 157 -5.08 -32.78 8.73
CA SER A 157 -4.69 -33.62 9.87
C SER A 157 -5.90 -34.15 10.64
N TRP A 158 -6.89 -33.30 10.95
CA TRP A 158 -8.13 -33.73 11.61
C TRP A 158 -8.94 -34.72 10.76
N LEU A 159 -8.95 -34.55 9.43
CA LEU A 159 -9.61 -35.45 8.50
C LEU A 159 -8.91 -36.83 8.44
N CYS A 160 -7.57 -36.85 8.45
CA CYS A 160 -6.79 -38.08 8.54
C CYS A 160 -7.01 -38.80 9.88
N PHE A 161 -7.12 -38.06 10.99
CA PHE A 161 -7.51 -38.64 12.28
C PHE A 161 -8.92 -39.25 12.25
N ALA A 162 -9.91 -38.55 11.68
CA ALA A 162 -11.28 -39.04 11.59
C ALA A 162 -11.40 -40.32 10.74
N THR A 163 -10.54 -40.46 9.73
CA THR A 163 -10.54 -41.60 8.79
C THR A 163 -9.60 -42.75 9.19
N LEU A 164 -8.67 -42.53 10.13
CA LEU A 164 -7.72 -43.51 10.66
C LEU A 164 -8.37 -44.84 11.08
N TYR A 165 -9.56 -44.78 11.66
CA TYR A 165 -10.29 -45.95 12.17
C TYR A 165 -10.94 -46.81 11.08
N SER A 166 -10.90 -46.39 9.80
CA SER A 166 -11.40 -47.21 8.71
C SER A 166 -10.40 -48.31 8.36
N THR A 167 -10.86 -49.56 8.31
CA THR A 167 -10.07 -50.72 7.88
C THR A 167 -9.97 -50.88 6.35
N THR A 168 -10.60 -49.99 5.59
CA THR A 168 -10.68 -50.04 4.12
C THR A 168 -9.83 -48.93 3.48
N SER A 169 -9.66 -48.96 2.15
CA SER A 169 -8.98 -47.87 1.42
C SER A 169 -9.59 -46.48 1.64
N PHE A 170 -10.81 -46.38 2.17
CA PHE A 170 -11.42 -45.11 2.59
C PHE A 170 -10.51 -44.30 3.53
N GLN A 171 -9.73 -44.98 4.39
CA GLN A 171 -8.77 -44.38 5.33
C GLN A 171 -7.84 -43.33 4.72
N TRP A 172 -7.41 -43.54 3.47
CA TRP A 172 -6.50 -42.63 2.77
C TRP A 172 -7.10 -42.07 1.48
N ARG A 173 -8.01 -42.79 0.81
CA ARG A 173 -8.66 -42.31 -0.42
C ARG A 173 -9.61 -41.14 -0.15
N PHE A 174 -10.36 -41.15 0.94
CA PHE A 174 -11.31 -40.07 1.24
C PHE A 174 -10.60 -38.75 1.57
N PRO A 175 -9.55 -38.72 2.43
CA PRO A 175 -8.75 -37.50 2.63
C PRO A 175 -8.13 -36.95 1.34
N ILE A 176 -7.60 -37.80 0.45
CA ILE A 176 -7.09 -37.37 -0.86
C ILE A 176 -8.22 -36.82 -1.75
N ALA A 177 -9.39 -37.46 -1.78
CA ALA A 177 -10.51 -37.02 -2.60
C ALA A 177 -11.01 -35.62 -2.23
N CYS A 178 -10.84 -35.18 -0.97
CA CYS A 178 -11.20 -33.84 -0.53
C CYS A 178 -10.38 -32.72 -1.22
N GLN A 179 -9.23 -32.99 -1.84
CA GLN A 179 -8.55 -32.02 -2.73
C GLN A 179 -9.47 -31.55 -3.86
N MET A 180 -10.27 -32.46 -4.43
CA MET A 180 -11.24 -32.15 -5.48
C MET A 180 -12.39 -31.28 -4.98
N LEU A 181 -12.76 -31.40 -3.69
CA LEU A 181 -13.79 -30.55 -3.09
C LEU A 181 -13.33 -29.09 -3.02
N PHE A 182 -12.14 -28.83 -2.46
CA PHE A 182 -11.63 -27.46 -2.37
C PHE A 182 -11.37 -26.85 -3.75
N SER A 183 -10.76 -27.62 -4.67
CA SER A 183 -10.57 -27.19 -6.06
C SER A 183 -11.90 -26.89 -6.77
N GLY A 184 -12.92 -27.74 -6.53
CA GLY A 184 -14.27 -27.56 -7.06
C GLY A 184 -14.96 -26.31 -6.51
N LEU A 185 -14.79 -26.01 -5.22
CA LEU A 185 -15.29 -24.76 -4.61
C LEU A 185 -14.63 -23.53 -5.24
N VAL A 186 -13.31 -23.54 -5.47
CA VAL A 186 -12.63 -22.46 -6.20
C VAL A 186 -13.22 -22.31 -7.60
N LEU A 187 -13.35 -23.41 -8.36
CA LEU A 187 -13.96 -23.39 -9.69
C LEU A 187 -15.40 -22.85 -9.68
N CYS A 188 -16.23 -23.19 -8.70
CA CYS A 188 -17.57 -22.62 -8.54
C CYS A 188 -17.58 -21.11 -8.29
N LEU A 189 -16.51 -20.55 -7.69
CA LEU A 189 -16.35 -19.10 -7.48
C LEU A 189 -15.74 -18.39 -8.70
N THR A 190 -14.96 -19.07 -9.55
CA THR A 190 -14.29 -18.43 -10.70
C THR A 190 -15.20 -17.69 -11.69
N PRO A 191 -16.47 -18.06 -11.96
CA PRO A 191 -17.35 -17.27 -12.82
C PRO A 191 -17.50 -15.82 -12.35
N PHE A 192 -17.58 -15.62 -11.02
CA PHE A 192 -17.80 -14.33 -10.36
C PHE A 192 -16.52 -13.50 -10.24
N LEU A 193 -15.32 -14.11 -10.36
CA LEU A 193 -14.06 -13.38 -10.34
C LEU A 193 -13.93 -12.49 -11.58
N PRO A 194 -13.40 -11.26 -11.45
CA PRO A 194 -13.01 -10.46 -12.61
C PRO A 194 -11.68 -10.99 -13.18
N GLU A 195 -11.34 -10.57 -14.40
CA GLU A 195 -9.95 -10.56 -14.85
C GLU A 195 -9.31 -9.23 -14.42
N THR A 196 -7.99 -9.18 -14.26
CA THR A 196 -7.31 -7.95 -13.78
C THR A 196 -7.45 -6.80 -14.79
N PRO A 197 -7.76 -5.56 -14.35
CA PRO A 197 -7.82 -4.39 -15.24
C PRO A 197 -6.52 -4.17 -16.02
N ARG A 198 -5.37 -4.39 -15.38
CA ARG A 198 -4.05 -4.24 -16.00
C ARG A 198 -3.86 -5.20 -17.17
N TRP A 199 -4.12 -6.49 -16.98
CA TRP A 199 -3.99 -7.49 -18.06
C TRP A 199 -4.97 -7.22 -19.21
N LEU A 200 -6.18 -6.75 -18.89
CA LEU A 200 -7.16 -6.35 -19.91
C LEU A 200 -6.65 -5.18 -20.75
N ALA A 201 -6.16 -4.11 -20.12
CA ALA A 201 -5.57 -2.96 -20.81
C ALA A 201 -4.32 -3.33 -21.62
N GLU A 202 -3.45 -4.18 -21.09
CA GLU A 202 -2.23 -4.68 -21.75
C GLU A 202 -2.54 -5.45 -23.04
N ASN A 203 -3.67 -6.18 -23.06
CA ASN A 203 -4.18 -6.89 -24.25
C ASN A 203 -5.12 -6.03 -25.12
N GLY A 204 -5.12 -4.70 -24.95
CA GLY A 204 -5.92 -3.76 -25.75
C GLY A 204 -7.43 -3.77 -25.45
N ARG A 205 -7.86 -4.45 -24.38
CA ARG A 205 -9.28 -4.57 -23.94
C ARG A 205 -9.61 -3.49 -22.91
N THR A 206 -9.24 -2.25 -23.23
CA THR A 206 -9.32 -1.09 -22.33
C THR A 206 -10.74 -0.79 -21.83
N GLU A 207 -11.77 -1.05 -22.64
CA GLU A 207 -13.17 -0.85 -22.24
C GLU A 207 -13.64 -1.89 -21.23
N GLU A 208 -13.19 -3.14 -21.33
CA GLU A 208 -13.43 -4.13 -20.28
C GLU A 208 -12.67 -3.79 -19.00
N ALA A 209 -11.43 -3.27 -19.12
CA ALA A 209 -10.67 -2.80 -17.96
C ALA A 209 -11.42 -1.68 -17.22
N ARG A 210 -11.98 -0.70 -17.95
CA ARG A 210 -12.86 0.37 -17.43
C ARG A 210 -14.03 -0.21 -16.63
N GLN A 211 -14.75 -1.17 -17.20
CA GLN A 211 -15.90 -1.81 -16.55
C GLN A 211 -15.50 -2.55 -15.27
N ILE A 212 -14.37 -3.26 -15.26
CA ILE A 212 -13.89 -3.94 -14.05
C ILE A 212 -13.47 -2.94 -12.97
N ILE A 213 -12.78 -1.83 -13.32
CA ILE A 213 -12.43 -0.77 -12.36
C ILE A 213 -13.70 -0.17 -11.74
N ALA A 214 -14.69 0.18 -12.57
CA ALA A 214 -16.01 0.69 -12.13
C ALA A 214 -16.76 -0.28 -11.20
N ARG A 215 -16.54 -1.60 -11.38
CA ARG A 215 -17.09 -2.62 -10.48
C ARG A 215 -16.29 -2.81 -9.19
N LEU A 216 -14.97 -2.65 -9.21
CA LEU A 216 -14.12 -2.75 -8.02
C LEU A 216 -14.30 -1.53 -7.09
N GLU A 217 -14.37 -0.34 -7.67
CA GLU A 217 -14.57 0.94 -6.96
C GLU A 217 -16.04 1.23 -6.58
N ASP A 218 -16.97 0.40 -7.05
CA ASP A 218 -18.43 0.56 -6.90
C ASP A 218 -18.98 1.91 -7.44
N LYS A 219 -18.46 2.34 -8.59
CA LYS A 219 -18.76 3.64 -9.23
C LYS A 219 -19.31 3.48 -10.66
N PRO A 220 -20.00 4.49 -11.21
CA PRO A 220 -20.35 4.52 -12.64
C PRO A 220 -19.13 4.39 -13.56
N VAL A 221 -19.33 3.88 -14.77
CA VAL A 221 -18.26 3.56 -15.76
C VAL A 221 -17.61 4.83 -16.35
N ASP A 222 -18.34 5.94 -16.28
CA ASP A 222 -18.04 7.30 -16.67
C ASP A 222 -17.57 8.20 -15.50
N HIS A 223 -17.41 7.63 -14.31
CA HIS A 223 -16.95 8.38 -13.14
C HIS A 223 -15.45 8.76 -13.25
N LEU A 224 -15.11 10.01 -12.89
CA LEU A 224 -13.75 10.57 -13.03
C LEU A 224 -12.65 9.71 -12.40
N ASP A 225 -12.87 9.12 -11.23
CA ASP A 225 -11.91 8.19 -10.60
C ASP A 225 -11.62 6.94 -11.44
N VAL A 226 -12.63 6.40 -12.15
CA VAL A 226 -12.47 5.23 -13.02
C VAL A 226 -11.61 5.59 -14.22
N ASP A 227 -11.88 6.75 -14.83
CA ASP A 227 -11.02 7.31 -15.87
C ASP A 227 -9.59 7.57 -15.36
N SER A 228 -9.44 8.12 -14.15
CA SER A 228 -8.12 8.39 -13.56
C SER A 228 -7.30 7.11 -13.35
N GLN A 229 -7.89 6.07 -12.76
CA GLN A 229 -7.20 4.78 -12.56
C GLN A 229 -6.90 4.08 -13.88
N LEU A 230 -7.82 4.12 -14.84
CA LEU A 230 -7.62 3.52 -16.17
C LEU A 230 -6.48 4.21 -16.93
N ASN A 231 -6.43 5.54 -16.89
CA ASN A 231 -5.36 6.31 -17.52
C ASN A 231 -4.00 6.05 -16.85
N GLU A 232 -3.93 5.97 -15.52
CA GLU A 232 -2.70 5.59 -14.79
C GLU A 232 -2.19 4.20 -15.22
N ILE A 233 -3.09 3.21 -15.32
CA ILE A 233 -2.76 1.86 -15.80
C ILE A 233 -2.25 1.90 -17.25
N CYS A 234 -2.93 2.64 -18.14
CA CYS A 234 -2.54 2.74 -19.55
C CYS A 234 -1.21 3.49 -19.74
N GLU A 235 -0.94 4.53 -18.96
CA GLU A 235 0.32 5.28 -18.98
C GLU A 235 1.49 4.39 -18.54
N VAL A 236 1.33 3.63 -17.45
CA VAL A 236 2.33 2.65 -17.01
C VAL A 236 2.59 1.59 -18.08
N ILE A 237 1.55 1.04 -18.71
CA ILE A 237 1.69 0.04 -19.79
C ILE A 237 2.40 0.64 -21.01
N ALA A 238 2.08 1.87 -21.41
CA ALA A 238 2.75 2.55 -22.51
C ALA A 238 4.27 2.73 -22.23
N ILE A 239 4.62 3.14 -21.00
CA ILE A 239 6.02 3.24 -20.56
C ILE A 239 6.71 1.87 -20.55
N GLU A 240 6.03 0.81 -20.11
CA GLU A 240 6.55 -0.57 -20.13
C GLU A 240 6.78 -1.07 -21.57
N GLN A 241 5.88 -0.76 -22.51
CA GLN A 241 6.00 -1.10 -23.93
C GLN A 241 7.12 -0.30 -24.64
N GLU A 242 7.24 1.00 -24.40
CA GLU A 242 8.34 1.83 -24.92
C GLU A 242 9.72 1.37 -24.40
N ALA A 243 9.78 0.91 -23.15
CA ALA A 243 11.00 0.38 -22.55
C ALA A 243 11.36 -1.05 -23.04
N GLY A 244 10.45 -1.72 -23.76
CA GLY A 244 10.60 -3.05 -24.32
C GLY A 244 10.67 -4.19 -23.30
N ASP A 245 10.23 -5.38 -23.71
CA ASP A 245 10.21 -6.58 -22.89
C ASP A 245 11.55 -6.88 -22.21
N ALA A 246 11.56 -6.91 -20.87
CA ALA A 246 12.76 -7.22 -20.11
C ALA A 246 13.21 -8.67 -20.37
N SER A 247 14.42 -8.84 -20.90
CA SER A 247 14.93 -10.16 -21.31
C SER A 247 15.24 -11.07 -20.11
N TRP A 248 15.27 -12.38 -20.33
CA TRP A 248 15.68 -13.33 -19.28
C TRP A 248 17.12 -13.12 -18.79
N GLY A 249 18.04 -12.75 -19.69
CA GLY A 249 19.41 -12.39 -19.31
C GLY A 249 19.46 -11.15 -18.41
N GLU A 250 18.45 -10.28 -18.50
CA GLU A 250 18.31 -9.10 -17.64
C GLU A 250 18.01 -9.47 -16.17
N VAL A 251 17.35 -10.59 -15.91
CA VAL A 251 17.04 -11.08 -14.55
C VAL A 251 18.31 -11.55 -13.84
N PHE A 252 19.18 -12.25 -14.56
CA PHE A 252 20.36 -12.92 -14.01
C PHE A 252 21.66 -12.10 -14.14
N THR A 253 21.55 -10.79 -14.40
CA THR A 253 22.71 -9.87 -14.43
C THR A 253 22.65 -8.79 -13.35
N ASN A 254 23.83 -8.33 -12.93
CA ASN A 254 24.00 -7.11 -12.13
C ASN A 254 24.46 -5.90 -12.97
N SER A 255 24.53 -6.03 -14.30
CA SER A 255 24.88 -4.93 -15.21
C SER A 255 23.77 -3.89 -15.37
N THR A 256 22.56 -4.17 -14.89
CA THR A 256 21.47 -3.18 -14.82
C THR A 256 21.65 -2.24 -13.63
N LYS A 257 21.17 -1.00 -13.77
CA LYS A 257 21.19 0.01 -12.68
C LYS A 257 20.52 -0.52 -11.40
N SER A 258 19.44 -1.30 -11.56
CA SER A 258 18.69 -1.97 -10.49
C SER A 258 19.39 -3.18 -9.86
N ARG A 259 20.53 -3.65 -10.41
CA ARG A 259 21.28 -4.82 -9.92
C ARG A 259 20.37 -6.05 -9.76
N ASN A 260 19.71 -6.42 -10.86
CA ASN A 260 18.60 -7.39 -10.84
C ASN A 260 18.97 -8.71 -10.16
N LEU A 261 20.10 -9.35 -10.52
CA LEU A 261 20.54 -10.61 -9.91
C LEU A 261 20.68 -10.50 -8.38
N HIS A 262 21.25 -9.41 -7.87
CA HIS A 262 21.39 -9.20 -6.43
C HIS A 262 20.03 -9.12 -5.73
N ARG A 263 19.05 -8.42 -6.33
CA ARG A 263 17.69 -8.29 -5.77
C ARG A 263 16.88 -9.58 -5.89
N VAL A 264 17.03 -10.32 -6.99
CA VAL A 264 16.47 -11.66 -7.18
C VAL A 264 16.94 -12.59 -6.07
N ILE A 265 18.25 -12.62 -5.78
CA ILE A 265 18.82 -13.41 -4.68
C ILE A 265 18.29 -12.93 -3.31
N LEU A 266 18.22 -11.61 -3.06
CA LEU A 266 17.68 -11.07 -1.81
C LEU A 266 16.19 -11.37 -1.60
N GLY A 267 15.38 -11.45 -2.65
CA GLY A 267 13.97 -11.82 -2.57
C GLY A 267 13.73 -13.33 -2.53
N MET A 268 14.61 -14.12 -3.17
CA MET A 268 14.59 -15.58 -3.07
C MET A 268 15.07 -16.07 -1.69
N GLY A 269 16.00 -15.38 -1.05
CA GLY A 269 16.55 -15.74 0.26
C GLY A 269 15.48 -16.04 1.32
N PRO A 270 14.51 -15.13 1.59
CA PRO A 270 13.42 -15.39 2.52
C PRO A 270 12.50 -16.55 2.12
N TYR A 271 12.26 -16.80 0.83
CA TYR A 271 11.53 -18.00 0.38
C TYR A 271 12.27 -19.30 0.70
N MET A 272 13.59 -19.30 0.62
CA MET A 272 14.43 -20.44 1.01
C MET A 272 14.51 -20.59 2.53
N MET A 273 14.69 -19.48 3.27
CA MET A 273 14.66 -19.46 4.75
C MET A 273 13.34 -19.98 5.31
N ASN A 274 12.22 -19.71 4.64
CA ASN A 274 10.91 -20.26 4.99
C ASN A 274 10.95 -21.80 5.02
N GLN A 275 11.52 -22.43 4.00
CA GLN A 275 11.56 -23.88 3.86
C GLN A 275 12.68 -24.51 4.69
N TRP A 276 13.91 -24.03 4.53
CA TRP A 276 15.10 -24.46 5.25
C TRP A 276 15.10 -24.12 6.75
N SER A 277 14.04 -23.47 7.26
CA SER A 277 13.74 -23.46 8.70
C SER A 277 13.51 -24.87 9.26
N GLY A 278 13.17 -25.84 8.41
CA GLY A 278 12.75 -27.18 8.82
C GLY A 278 11.24 -27.29 9.12
N ILE A 279 10.44 -26.25 8.86
CA ILE A 279 8.98 -26.27 9.10
C ILE A 279 8.30 -27.46 8.41
N ASN A 280 8.66 -27.76 7.17
CA ASN A 280 8.03 -28.83 6.40
C ASN A 280 8.53 -30.23 6.79
N ALA A 281 9.64 -30.34 7.52
CA ALA A 281 9.97 -31.57 8.24
C ALA A 281 8.94 -31.88 9.33
N LEU A 282 8.27 -30.88 9.92
CA LEU A 282 7.17 -31.06 10.86
C LEU A 282 5.81 -31.09 10.15
N CYS A 283 5.49 -30.16 9.24
CA CYS A 283 4.18 -30.13 8.59
C CYS A 283 3.85 -31.43 7.82
N TYR A 284 4.83 -32.03 7.14
CA TYR A 284 4.63 -33.28 6.39
C TYR A 284 4.89 -34.55 7.20
N TYR A 285 5.55 -34.48 8.36
CA TYR A 285 5.95 -35.69 9.10
C TYR A 285 5.73 -35.65 10.62
N LEU A 286 5.04 -34.67 11.20
CA LEU A 286 4.85 -34.60 12.66
C LEU A 286 4.17 -35.87 13.22
N ALA A 287 3.08 -36.34 12.61
CA ALA A 287 2.45 -37.60 12.99
C ALA A 287 3.41 -38.81 12.83
N TYR A 288 4.15 -38.86 11.72
CA TYR A 288 5.16 -39.90 11.47
C TYR A 288 6.29 -39.90 12.52
N ILE A 289 6.82 -38.73 12.90
CA ILE A 289 7.85 -38.54 13.94
C ILE A 289 7.31 -38.98 15.30
N LEU A 290 6.09 -38.55 15.65
CA LEU A 290 5.44 -38.92 16.90
C LEU A 290 5.24 -40.44 17.02
N GLU A 291 4.80 -41.10 15.95
CA GLU A 291 4.59 -42.55 15.89
C GLU A 291 5.92 -43.33 15.85
N ASN A 292 6.73 -43.10 14.82
CA ASN A 292 7.84 -43.97 14.43
C ASN A 292 9.16 -43.62 15.15
N TYR A 293 9.31 -42.39 15.67
CA TYR A 293 10.52 -41.95 16.37
C TYR A 293 10.32 -41.73 17.87
N LEU A 294 9.12 -41.32 18.29
CA LEU A 294 8.77 -41.08 19.70
C LEU A 294 7.91 -42.19 20.34
N GLY A 295 7.45 -43.16 19.56
CA GLY A 295 6.75 -44.35 20.06
C GLY A 295 5.30 -44.12 20.50
N TYR A 296 4.65 -43.04 20.05
CA TYR A 296 3.24 -42.82 20.30
C TYR A 296 2.36 -43.74 19.42
N SER A 297 1.16 -44.08 19.88
CA SER A 297 0.19 -44.78 19.02
C SER A 297 -0.22 -43.90 17.83
N PRO A 298 -0.56 -44.45 16.65
CA PRO A 298 -0.98 -43.65 15.49
C PRO A 298 -2.12 -42.67 15.80
N SER A 299 -3.07 -43.10 16.64
CA SER A 299 -4.15 -42.25 17.16
C SER A 299 -3.66 -41.08 18.00
N MET A 300 -2.70 -41.29 18.91
CA MET A 300 -2.13 -40.24 19.75
C MET A 300 -1.27 -39.28 18.91
N ALA A 301 -0.48 -39.82 17.99
CA ALA A 301 0.36 -39.07 17.07
C ALA A 301 -0.48 -38.11 16.20
N LEU A 302 -1.58 -38.57 15.63
CA LEU A 302 -2.50 -37.75 14.84
C LEU A 302 -3.28 -36.72 15.68
N ILE A 303 -3.68 -37.06 16.92
CA ILE A 303 -4.28 -36.06 17.82
C ILE A 303 -3.29 -34.95 18.16
N LEU A 304 -2.06 -35.30 18.56
CA LEU A 304 -1.01 -34.32 18.88
C LEU A 304 -0.67 -33.44 17.67
N ALA A 305 -0.53 -34.03 16.48
CA ALA A 305 -0.28 -33.29 15.24
C ALA A 305 -1.45 -32.33 14.92
N SER A 306 -2.70 -32.81 15.01
CA SER A 306 -3.87 -31.97 14.72
C SER A 306 -4.05 -30.82 15.71
N VAL A 307 -3.72 -31.03 16.99
CA VAL A 307 -3.69 -29.96 18.00
C VAL A 307 -2.53 -28.99 17.75
N ALA A 308 -1.35 -29.47 17.35
CA ALA A 308 -0.22 -28.62 16.96
C ALA A 308 -0.58 -27.69 15.79
N PHE A 309 -1.15 -28.24 14.72
CA PHE A 309 -1.56 -27.46 13.55
C PHE A 309 -2.73 -26.51 13.86
N THR A 310 -3.63 -26.89 14.77
CA THR A 310 -4.68 -25.97 15.27
C THR A 310 -4.09 -24.81 16.05
N GLN A 311 -3.07 -25.05 16.89
CA GLN A 311 -2.33 -23.99 17.60
C GLN A 311 -1.60 -23.08 16.61
N TYR A 312 -0.87 -23.68 15.67
CA TYR A 312 -0.14 -23.00 14.59
C TYR A 312 -1.05 -22.08 13.76
N ALA A 313 -2.29 -22.52 13.47
CA ALA A 313 -3.32 -21.71 12.80
C ALA A 313 -3.82 -20.52 13.64
N ILE A 314 -3.79 -20.61 14.96
CA ILE A 314 -4.17 -19.51 15.86
C ILE A 314 -3.04 -18.48 15.93
N PHE A 315 -1.78 -18.91 16.05
CA PHE A 315 -0.62 -18.01 16.12
C PHE A 315 -0.17 -17.42 14.78
N SER A 316 -0.82 -17.76 13.66
CA SER A 316 -0.56 -17.12 12.36
C SER A 316 -1.22 -15.76 12.17
N TRP A 317 -2.19 -15.39 13.02
CA TRP A 317 -2.90 -14.11 12.93
C TRP A 317 -2.15 -12.92 13.56
N PRO A 318 -1.47 -13.03 14.72
CA PRO A 318 -0.77 -11.92 15.36
C PRO A 318 0.13 -11.02 14.48
N PRO A 319 0.90 -11.53 13.48
CA PRO A 319 1.72 -10.69 12.61
C PRO A 319 0.96 -9.57 11.91
N TYR A 320 -0.33 -9.78 11.63
CA TYR A 320 -1.26 -8.77 11.08
C TYR A 320 -1.19 -7.44 11.84
N PHE A 321 -1.00 -7.47 13.16
CA PHE A 321 -1.04 -6.28 14.02
C PHE A 321 0.30 -5.53 14.13
N TYR A 322 1.43 -6.16 13.78
CA TYR A 322 2.75 -5.59 14.07
C TYR A 322 3.80 -5.68 12.96
N ILE A 323 3.61 -6.46 11.89
CA ILE A 323 4.66 -6.69 10.87
C ILE A 323 5.16 -5.39 10.23
N ASP A 324 4.25 -4.45 9.92
CA ASP A 324 4.59 -3.14 9.39
C ASP A 324 5.33 -2.25 10.40
N ARG A 325 5.04 -2.39 11.70
CA ARG A 325 5.62 -1.58 12.79
C ARG A 325 6.98 -2.08 13.28
N LEU A 326 7.15 -3.41 13.36
CA LEU A 326 8.38 -4.04 13.84
C LEU A 326 9.49 -4.04 12.78
N GLY A 327 9.10 -4.06 11.50
CA GLY A 327 10.04 -4.19 10.37
C GLY A 327 10.20 -5.63 9.91
N ARG A 328 10.36 -5.83 8.60
CA ARG A 328 10.59 -7.15 8.00
C ARG A 328 11.87 -7.77 8.56
N ARG A 329 12.93 -6.97 8.72
CA ARG A 329 14.26 -7.43 9.16
C ARG A 329 14.24 -7.96 10.60
N TRP A 330 13.70 -7.18 11.54
CA TRP A 330 13.68 -7.58 12.96
C TRP A 330 12.70 -8.73 13.21
N THR A 331 11.57 -8.76 12.50
CA THR A 331 10.60 -9.85 12.54
C THR A 331 11.25 -11.20 12.18
N VAL A 332 12.05 -11.26 11.11
CA VAL A 332 12.80 -12.48 10.75
C VAL A 332 13.88 -12.82 11.79
N ILE A 333 14.64 -11.83 12.28
CA ILE A 333 15.70 -12.08 13.27
C ILE A 333 15.14 -12.69 14.57
N PHE A 334 14.05 -12.14 15.13
CA PHE A 334 13.46 -12.69 16.36
C PHE A 334 12.85 -14.08 16.13
N SER A 335 12.16 -14.28 15.00
CA SER A 335 11.62 -15.57 14.60
C SER A 335 12.71 -16.63 14.43
N ALA A 336 13.82 -16.30 13.75
CA ALA A 336 14.97 -17.19 13.55
C ALA A 336 15.67 -17.57 14.87
N ILE A 337 15.83 -16.64 15.82
CA ILE A 337 16.38 -16.93 17.15
C ILE A 337 15.47 -17.93 17.89
N GLY A 338 14.16 -17.70 17.88
CA GLY A 338 13.18 -18.61 18.49
C GLY A 338 13.21 -20.01 17.85
N CYS A 339 13.19 -20.07 16.51
CA CYS A 339 13.26 -21.31 15.75
C CYS A 339 14.55 -22.10 16.02
N ALA A 340 15.71 -21.42 16.03
CA ALA A 340 17.00 -22.04 16.33
C ALA A 340 17.06 -22.60 17.75
N ALA A 341 16.59 -21.84 18.75
CA ALA A 341 16.53 -22.28 20.13
C ALA A 341 15.61 -23.49 20.30
N CYS A 342 14.43 -23.49 19.66
CA CYS A 342 13.50 -24.62 19.73
C CYS A 342 14.08 -25.87 19.07
N MET A 343 14.66 -25.75 17.87
CA MET A 343 15.31 -26.86 17.18
C MET A 343 16.50 -27.44 17.99
N ALA A 344 17.28 -26.60 18.67
CA ALA A 344 18.35 -27.06 19.56
C ALA A 344 17.82 -27.84 20.78
N VAL A 345 16.72 -27.40 21.38
CA VAL A 345 16.07 -28.12 22.49
C VAL A 345 15.44 -29.44 22.02
N ILE A 346 14.78 -29.45 20.86
CA ILE A 346 14.27 -30.68 20.24
C ILE A 346 15.42 -31.66 20.01
N ALA A 347 16.52 -31.20 19.40
CA ALA A 347 17.70 -32.03 19.14
C ALA A 347 18.28 -32.61 20.44
N GLY A 348 18.56 -31.77 21.43
CA GLY A 348 19.11 -32.19 22.73
C GLY A 348 18.21 -33.17 23.49
N ALA A 349 16.89 -32.98 23.43
CA ALA A 349 15.92 -33.91 24.02
C ALA A 349 15.88 -35.26 23.29
N LEU A 350 15.96 -35.26 21.96
CA LEU A 350 15.88 -36.45 21.12
C LEU A 350 17.20 -37.22 20.96
N VAL A 351 18.34 -36.68 21.42
CA VAL A 351 19.61 -37.45 21.53
C VAL A 351 19.48 -38.60 22.53
N ASN A 352 18.75 -38.40 23.63
CA ASN A 352 18.48 -39.41 24.65
C ASN A 352 16.96 -39.48 24.92
N PRO A 353 16.18 -40.20 24.09
CA PRO A 353 14.72 -40.21 24.17
C PRO A 353 14.22 -40.97 25.41
N THR A 354 14.04 -40.24 26.51
CA THR A 354 13.25 -40.67 27.67
C THR A 354 11.82 -40.12 27.53
N HIS A 355 10.82 -40.72 28.18
CA HIS A 355 9.44 -40.24 28.13
C HIS A 355 9.29 -38.75 28.51
N THR A 356 10.09 -38.27 29.47
CA THR A 356 10.14 -36.84 29.84
C THR A 356 10.72 -35.99 28.71
N ASN A 357 11.81 -36.44 28.09
CA ASN A 357 12.44 -35.73 26.98
C ASN A 357 11.55 -35.71 25.73
N SER A 358 10.79 -36.79 25.47
CA SER A 358 9.77 -36.82 24.41
C SER A 358 8.71 -35.74 24.61
N ILE A 359 8.20 -35.54 25.83
CA ILE A 359 7.24 -34.47 26.14
C ILE A 359 7.86 -33.09 25.90
N VAL A 360 9.12 -32.88 26.28
CA VAL A 360 9.85 -31.63 26.01
C VAL A 360 10.01 -31.40 24.51
N ALA A 361 10.43 -32.42 23.74
CA ALA A 361 10.57 -32.32 22.29
C ALA A 361 9.25 -31.93 21.62
N VAL A 362 8.12 -32.57 21.98
CA VAL A 362 6.79 -32.22 21.46
C VAL A 362 6.40 -30.79 21.82
N ALA A 363 6.60 -30.35 23.06
CA ALA A 363 6.29 -28.98 23.47
C ALA A 363 7.12 -27.92 22.71
N PHE A 364 8.38 -28.22 22.40
CA PHE A 364 9.23 -27.33 21.60
C PHE A 364 8.98 -27.43 20.09
N MET A 365 8.44 -28.54 19.56
CA MET A 365 7.92 -28.59 18.18
C MET A 365 6.73 -27.63 18.00
N PHE A 366 5.85 -27.54 18.98
CA PHE A 366 4.74 -26.59 19.00
C PHE A 366 5.25 -25.15 19.06
N LEU A 367 6.17 -24.84 19.98
CA LEU A 367 6.76 -23.50 20.10
C LEU A 367 7.55 -23.09 18.85
N PHE A 368 8.25 -24.04 18.21
CA PHE A 368 8.93 -23.80 16.94
C PHE A 368 7.95 -23.33 15.86
N MET A 369 6.79 -23.99 15.73
CA MET A 369 5.75 -23.59 14.78
C MET A 369 5.22 -22.19 15.08
N ASP A 370 4.97 -21.86 16.34
CA ASP A 370 4.55 -20.51 16.76
C ASP A 370 5.62 -19.46 16.40
N CYS A 371 6.88 -19.70 16.78
CA CYS A 371 8.01 -18.81 16.47
C CYS A 371 8.17 -18.61 14.94
N PHE A 372 7.94 -19.64 14.14
CA PHE A 372 8.05 -19.59 12.69
C PHE A 372 6.94 -18.74 12.06
N THR A 373 5.68 -18.97 12.41
CA THR A 373 4.55 -18.21 11.85
C THR A 373 4.52 -16.75 12.31
N LEU A 374 5.08 -16.46 13.49
CA LEU A 374 5.21 -15.10 14.00
C LEU A 374 6.25 -14.24 13.23
N GLY A 375 7.04 -14.79 12.31
CA GLY A 375 7.91 -13.92 11.51
C GLY A 375 8.41 -14.44 10.18
N ILE A 376 9.08 -15.59 10.13
CA ILE A 376 9.66 -16.09 8.86
C ILE A 376 8.56 -16.30 7.80
N LEU A 377 7.40 -16.85 8.19
CA LEU A 377 6.29 -17.09 7.25
C LEU A 377 5.73 -15.80 6.59
N PRO A 378 5.22 -14.81 7.33
CA PRO A 378 4.63 -13.61 6.71
C PRO A 378 5.67 -12.72 6.04
N VAL A 379 6.92 -12.70 6.52
CA VAL A 379 7.98 -11.91 5.87
C VAL A 379 8.45 -12.55 4.56
N SER A 380 8.51 -13.89 4.43
CA SER A 380 9.03 -14.50 3.19
C SER A 380 8.25 -14.11 1.94
N TRP A 381 6.93 -14.02 2.05
CA TRP A 381 6.04 -13.67 0.95
C TRP A 381 5.97 -12.16 0.70
N SER A 382 5.87 -11.34 1.76
CA SER A 382 5.83 -9.88 1.64
C SER A 382 7.15 -9.29 1.17
N TYR A 383 8.28 -9.72 1.72
CA TYR A 383 9.60 -9.19 1.39
C TYR A 383 9.99 -9.43 -0.07
N SER A 384 9.70 -10.61 -0.61
CA SER A 384 10.00 -10.91 -2.01
C SER A 384 9.24 -9.94 -2.93
N ALA A 385 7.94 -9.76 -2.71
CA ALA A 385 7.11 -8.82 -3.48
C ALA A 385 7.58 -7.35 -3.39
N GLU A 386 8.19 -6.95 -2.27
CA GLU A 386 8.71 -5.60 -2.02
C GLU A 386 10.12 -5.37 -2.59
N ILE A 387 10.97 -6.40 -2.65
CA ILE A 387 12.38 -6.27 -3.03
C ILE A 387 12.64 -6.51 -4.53
N GLN A 388 11.76 -7.23 -5.25
CA GLN A 388 12.02 -7.51 -6.68
C GLN A 388 12.06 -6.23 -7.53
N PRO A 389 12.96 -6.13 -8.53
CA PRO A 389 13.04 -4.95 -9.39
C PRO A 389 11.79 -4.82 -10.26
N LEU A 390 11.17 -3.64 -10.31
CA LEU A 390 9.90 -3.39 -11.00
C LEU A 390 9.87 -3.93 -12.43
N ARG A 391 10.88 -3.57 -13.25
CA ARG A 391 11.01 -3.97 -14.67
C ARG A 391 11.05 -5.49 -14.91
N VAL A 392 11.57 -6.28 -13.96
CA VAL A 392 11.65 -7.75 -14.07
C VAL A 392 10.77 -8.46 -13.05
N ARG A 393 9.84 -7.77 -12.38
CA ARG A 393 9.17 -8.24 -11.16
C ARG A 393 8.53 -9.62 -11.34
N ASN A 394 7.74 -9.82 -12.39
CA ASN A 394 7.06 -11.10 -12.64
C ASN A 394 8.07 -12.25 -12.86
N LYS A 395 9.13 -12.01 -13.63
CA LYS A 395 10.21 -12.99 -13.89
C LYS A 395 10.99 -13.32 -12.60
N ALA A 396 11.32 -12.30 -11.82
CA ALA A 396 12.05 -12.43 -10.57
C ALA A 396 11.23 -13.15 -9.47
N THR A 397 9.93 -12.84 -9.37
CA THR A 397 9.00 -13.56 -8.49
C THR A 397 8.87 -15.03 -8.89
N ALA A 398 8.78 -15.35 -10.19
CA ALA A 398 8.74 -16.74 -10.65
C ALA A 398 10.01 -17.53 -10.27
N VAL A 399 11.21 -16.92 -10.39
CA VAL A 399 12.47 -17.51 -9.90
C VAL A 399 12.43 -17.72 -8.38
N GLY A 400 11.90 -16.75 -7.62
CA GLY A 400 11.72 -16.87 -6.17
C GLY A 400 10.78 -18.02 -5.76
N VAL A 401 9.64 -18.16 -6.43
CA VAL A 401 8.66 -19.24 -6.19
C VAL A 401 9.20 -20.60 -6.63
N PHE A 402 9.95 -20.68 -7.74
CA PHE A 402 10.68 -21.89 -8.09
C PHE A 402 11.69 -22.28 -7.00
N GLY A 403 12.47 -21.33 -6.50
CA GLY A 403 13.41 -21.54 -5.38
C GLY A 403 12.72 -21.99 -4.09
N HIS A 404 11.52 -21.47 -3.81
CA HIS A 404 10.67 -21.92 -2.71
C HIS A 404 10.32 -23.41 -2.83
N TRP A 405 9.75 -23.83 -3.96
CA TRP A 405 9.31 -25.21 -4.17
C TRP A 405 10.48 -26.20 -4.21
N MET A 406 11.61 -25.83 -4.81
CA MET A 406 12.81 -26.67 -4.76
C MET A 406 13.37 -26.80 -3.34
N SER A 407 13.38 -25.72 -2.55
CA SER A 407 13.78 -25.78 -1.14
C SER A 407 12.81 -26.61 -0.29
N ASN A 408 11.52 -26.68 -0.66
CA ASN A 408 10.56 -27.58 -0.02
C ASN A 408 10.89 -29.05 -0.32
N PHE A 409 11.08 -29.36 -1.61
CA PHE A 409 11.46 -30.69 -2.08
C PHE A 409 12.65 -31.24 -1.30
N ASP A 410 13.71 -30.43 -1.14
CA ASP A 410 14.91 -30.81 -0.39
C ASP A 410 14.55 -31.24 1.05
N VAL A 411 13.85 -30.38 1.79
CA VAL A 411 13.49 -30.62 3.21
C VAL A 411 12.61 -31.85 3.37
N VAL A 412 11.58 -31.99 2.53
CA VAL A 412 10.63 -33.11 2.60
C VAL A 412 11.32 -34.43 2.22
N MET A 413 12.13 -34.43 1.15
CA MET A 413 12.87 -35.61 0.69
C MET A 413 13.89 -36.10 1.73
N VAL A 414 14.67 -35.20 2.34
CA VAL A 414 15.69 -35.60 3.33
C VAL A 414 15.12 -35.96 4.69
N THR A 415 13.90 -35.55 5.05
CA THR A 415 13.38 -35.73 6.42
C THR A 415 13.37 -37.19 6.89
N PRO A 416 12.76 -38.16 6.18
CA PRO A 416 12.78 -39.55 6.62
C PRO A 416 14.18 -40.17 6.60
N ILE A 417 15.04 -39.72 5.68
CA ILE A 417 16.43 -40.20 5.52
C ILE A 417 17.29 -39.71 6.71
N GLY A 418 17.15 -38.45 7.11
CA GLY A 418 17.85 -37.88 8.27
C GLY A 418 17.41 -38.56 9.56
N LEU A 419 16.10 -38.69 9.80
CA LEU A 419 15.57 -39.35 11.00
C LEU A 419 16.00 -40.81 11.12
N SER A 420 16.06 -41.56 10.02
CA SER A 420 16.48 -42.97 10.03
C SER A 420 17.99 -43.19 10.20
N ASN A 421 18.84 -42.27 9.74
CA ASN A 421 20.29 -42.43 9.81
C ASN A 421 20.95 -41.72 11.01
N ILE A 422 20.47 -40.53 11.40
CA ILE A 422 21.08 -39.72 12.47
C ILE A 422 20.14 -39.40 13.63
N GLY A 423 18.88 -39.85 13.57
CA GLY A 423 17.93 -39.75 14.68
C GLY A 423 17.68 -38.30 15.13
N GLY A 424 17.65 -38.09 16.45
CA GLY A 424 17.47 -36.75 17.05
C GLY A 424 18.52 -35.71 16.61
N ASN A 425 19.71 -36.14 16.16
CA ASN A 425 20.72 -35.22 15.63
C ASN A 425 20.28 -34.54 14.32
N TYR A 426 19.26 -35.07 13.64
CA TYR A 426 18.62 -34.41 12.49
C TYR A 426 18.21 -32.97 12.82
N PHE A 427 17.70 -32.72 14.03
CA PHE A 427 17.25 -31.40 14.44
C PHE A 427 18.40 -30.42 14.76
N TRP A 428 19.64 -30.91 14.98
CA TRP A 428 20.81 -30.02 15.08
C TRP A 428 21.12 -29.33 13.75
N VAL A 429 20.87 -29.99 12.62
CA VAL A 429 21.02 -29.39 11.28
C VAL A 429 20.12 -28.15 11.18
N TRP A 430 18.83 -28.29 11.49
CA TRP A 430 17.88 -27.18 11.46
C TRP A 430 18.17 -26.11 12.52
N ALA A 431 18.67 -26.48 13.70
CA ALA A 431 19.09 -25.51 14.72
C ALA A 431 20.21 -24.59 14.19
N ILE A 432 21.23 -25.17 13.55
CA ILE A 432 22.36 -24.43 12.97
C ILE A 432 21.91 -23.60 11.77
N VAL A 433 21.06 -24.16 10.89
CA VAL A 433 20.54 -23.44 9.72
C VAL A 433 19.68 -22.23 10.15
N ASN A 434 18.74 -22.39 11.09
CA ASN A 434 17.98 -21.25 11.63
C ASN A 434 18.89 -20.22 12.32
N ALA A 435 19.90 -20.66 13.07
CA ALA A 435 20.87 -19.74 13.68
C ALA A 435 21.65 -18.93 12.63
N SER A 436 21.93 -19.51 11.45
CA SER A 436 22.58 -18.83 10.33
C SER A 436 21.71 -17.74 9.68
N PHE A 437 20.38 -17.81 9.80
CA PHE A 437 19.50 -16.78 9.26
C PHE A 437 19.71 -15.43 9.95
N VAL A 438 20.06 -15.42 11.24
CA VAL A 438 20.32 -14.19 12.01
C VAL A 438 21.44 -13.33 11.39
N PRO A 439 22.68 -13.82 11.18
CA PRO A 439 23.71 -13.05 10.49
C PRO A 439 23.35 -12.78 9.02
N LEU A 440 22.72 -13.71 8.30
CA LEU A 440 22.32 -13.47 6.90
C LEU A 440 21.36 -12.27 6.77
N THR A 441 20.28 -12.25 7.55
CA THR A 441 19.34 -11.12 7.59
C THR A 441 19.99 -9.85 8.16
N TRP A 442 20.98 -9.97 9.05
CA TRP A 442 21.72 -8.83 9.58
C TRP A 442 22.64 -8.15 8.54
N PHE A 443 23.40 -8.93 7.78
CA PHE A 443 24.38 -8.40 6.80
C PHE A 443 23.74 -8.03 5.47
N PHE A 444 22.77 -8.81 4.98
CA PHE A 444 22.20 -8.65 3.64
C PHE A 444 20.80 -8.02 3.65
N GLY A 445 20.00 -8.29 4.68
CA GLY A 445 18.61 -7.81 4.77
C GLY A 445 18.49 -6.29 4.94
N VAL A 446 17.84 -5.65 3.95
CA VAL A 446 17.31 -4.28 4.07
C VAL A 446 15.93 -4.27 4.72
N GLU A 447 15.52 -3.11 5.24
CA GLU A 447 14.21 -2.89 5.82
C GLU A 447 13.29 -2.19 4.81
N THR A 448 12.17 -2.84 4.49
CA THR A 448 11.20 -2.40 3.48
C THR A 448 9.95 -1.76 4.09
N SER A 449 9.69 -1.94 5.40
CA SER A 449 8.53 -1.33 6.09
C SER A 449 8.42 0.18 5.85
N GLY A 450 7.27 0.60 5.32
CA GLY A 450 6.89 1.99 5.07
C GLY A 450 7.69 2.70 3.97
N ARG A 451 8.36 1.95 3.09
CA ARG A 451 8.98 2.49 1.86
C ARG A 451 8.05 2.25 0.67
N SER A 452 8.12 3.14 -0.32
CA SER A 452 7.56 2.85 -1.65
C SER A 452 8.55 1.99 -2.45
N LEU A 453 8.07 1.32 -3.51
CA LEU A 453 8.91 0.41 -4.31
C LEU A 453 10.03 1.18 -5.03
N GLU A 454 9.75 2.41 -5.46
CA GLU A 454 10.70 3.31 -6.11
C GLU A 454 11.80 3.74 -5.12
N LYS A 455 11.45 3.95 -3.84
CA LYS A 455 12.45 4.26 -2.79
C LYS A 455 13.32 3.05 -2.45
N ILE A 456 12.80 1.83 -2.63
CA ILE A 456 13.60 0.61 -2.55
C ILE A 456 14.55 0.52 -3.76
N ASP A 457 14.07 0.79 -4.98
CA ASP A 457 14.91 0.88 -6.19
C ASP A 457 16.09 1.86 -6.01
N HIS A 458 15.83 3.06 -5.50
CA HIS A 458 16.86 4.07 -5.18
C HIS A 458 17.96 3.56 -4.23
N MET A 459 17.63 2.73 -3.24
CA MET A 459 18.63 2.15 -2.34
C MET A 459 19.65 1.27 -3.09
N PHE A 460 19.25 0.61 -4.18
CA PHE A 460 20.13 -0.19 -5.03
C PHE A 460 20.84 0.63 -6.12
N PHE A 461 20.28 1.78 -6.50
CA PHE A 461 20.88 2.72 -7.46
C PHE A 461 22.01 3.55 -6.85
N ASP A 462 21.73 4.20 -5.72
CA ASP A 462 22.50 5.36 -5.25
C ASP A 462 23.66 4.94 -4.32
N GLU A 463 23.49 3.83 -3.58
CA GLU A 463 24.51 3.27 -2.70
C GLU A 463 24.65 1.74 -2.90
N PRO A 464 25.11 1.25 -4.06
CA PRO A 464 25.14 -0.17 -4.39
C PRO A 464 26.16 -0.96 -3.54
N ARG A 465 25.67 -1.85 -2.67
CA ARG A 465 26.48 -2.74 -1.82
C ARG A 465 25.96 -4.17 -1.94
N VAL A 466 26.77 -5.17 -1.57
CA VAL A 466 26.28 -6.55 -1.35
C VAL A 466 25.70 -6.66 0.07
N CYS A 467 26.48 -6.30 1.09
CA CYS A 467 26.04 -6.25 2.49
C CYS A 467 25.16 -5.01 2.78
N MET A 468 23.98 -4.95 2.14
CA MET A 468 23.05 -3.81 2.25
C MET A 468 22.54 -3.59 3.67
N GLY A 469 22.47 -4.66 4.47
CA GLY A 469 22.07 -4.63 5.88
C GLY A 469 23.08 -3.97 6.83
N LEU A 470 24.26 -3.56 6.36
CA LEU A 470 25.20 -2.75 7.14
C LEU A 470 24.93 -1.23 7.04
N ASN A 471 24.12 -0.78 6.08
CA ASN A 471 23.81 0.64 5.94
C ASN A 471 22.66 1.04 6.87
N LYS A 472 22.94 1.85 7.89
CA LYS A 472 21.93 2.35 8.86
C LYS A 472 20.72 3.05 8.20
N ASN A 473 20.88 3.60 6.99
CA ASN A 473 19.77 4.24 6.26
C ASN A 473 18.84 3.20 5.57
N HIS A 474 19.36 2.01 5.26
CA HIS A 474 18.64 0.91 4.63
C HIS A 474 17.93 0.00 5.64
N THR A 475 18.16 0.18 6.95
CA THR A 475 17.73 -0.76 8.00
C THR A 475 16.79 -0.15 9.04
N ARG A 476 16.37 1.10 8.83
CA ARG A 476 15.36 1.77 9.65
C ARG A 476 13.98 1.48 9.08
N VAL A 477 13.09 1.02 9.95
CA VAL A 477 11.63 1.05 9.72
C VAL A 477 11.23 2.51 9.54
N ILE A 478 10.54 2.80 8.44
CA ILE A 478 9.88 4.09 8.26
C ILE A 478 8.45 3.85 8.73
N ASN A 479 8.05 4.43 9.86
CA ASN A 479 6.66 4.34 10.28
C ASN A 479 5.85 5.23 9.32
N LYS A 480 4.95 4.65 8.51
CA LYS A 480 4.29 5.34 7.39
C LYS A 480 3.48 6.54 7.86
N GLU A 481 2.70 6.36 8.92
CA GLU A 481 1.99 7.45 9.60
C GLU A 481 2.98 8.47 10.16
N MET A 482 4.01 8.04 10.88
CA MET A 482 4.99 8.97 11.47
C MET A 482 5.93 9.62 10.44
N TYR A 483 5.96 9.17 9.18
CA TYR A 483 6.72 9.78 8.09
C TYR A 483 5.86 10.77 7.31
N ASP A 484 4.59 10.45 7.05
CA ASP A 484 3.64 11.45 6.56
C ASP A 484 3.36 12.51 7.64
N GLU A 485 3.39 12.14 8.92
CA GLU A 485 3.34 13.03 10.08
C GLU A 485 4.70 13.71 10.33
N GLU A 486 5.88 13.09 10.19
CA GLU A 486 7.16 13.82 10.26
C GLU A 486 7.36 14.73 9.06
N ARG A 487 6.76 14.44 7.90
CA ARG A 487 6.72 15.33 6.74
C ARG A 487 5.75 16.48 6.99
N ARG A 488 4.53 16.20 7.45
CA ARG A 488 3.57 17.24 7.90
C ARG A 488 4.10 18.04 9.08
N LEU A 489 4.90 17.46 9.98
CA LEU A 489 5.51 18.11 11.14
C LEU A 489 6.90 18.68 10.85
N SER A 490 7.58 18.34 9.75
CA SER A 490 8.76 19.08 9.29
C SER A 490 8.29 20.33 8.59
N ILE A 491 7.32 20.20 7.68
CA ILE A 491 6.55 21.31 7.10
C ILE A 491 6.00 22.17 8.25
N ALA A 492 5.22 21.59 9.17
CA ALA A 492 4.67 22.32 10.32
C ALA A 492 5.67 22.64 11.46
N ARG A 493 6.96 22.26 11.38
CA ARG A 493 8.03 22.74 12.28
C ARG A 493 8.83 23.86 11.63
N ASP A 494 8.92 23.89 10.32
CA ASP A 494 9.49 25.01 9.58
C ASP A 494 8.45 26.15 9.53
N GLU A 495 7.15 25.84 9.36
CA GLU A 495 6.04 26.74 9.68
C GLU A 495 6.03 27.10 11.17
N LYS A 496 6.10 26.15 12.13
CA LYS A 496 6.18 26.57 13.57
C LYS A 496 7.47 27.29 13.96
N LYS A 497 8.57 27.20 13.21
CA LYS A 497 9.71 28.08 13.43
C LYS A 497 9.39 29.50 12.98
N MET A 498 8.67 29.65 11.87
CA MET A 498 8.10 30.94 11.46
C MET A 498 7.08 31.44 12.49
N ASP A 499 6.14 30.60 12.93
CA ASP A 499 5.08 30.99 13.89
C ASP A 499 5.61 31.24 15.29
N VAL A 500 6.53 30.44 15.84
CA VAL A 500 7.04 30.66 17.22
C VAL A 500 7.88 31.93 17.31
N GLU A 501 8.54 32.34 16.21
CA GLU A 501 9.17 33.66 16.10
C GLU A 501 8.16 34.81 15.88
N GLN A 502 6.89 34.53 15.54
CA GLN A 502 5.79 35.51 15.51
C GLN A 502 4.95 35.52 16.80
N ILE A 503 4.70 34.37 17.43
CA ILE A 503 3.81 34.18 18.59
C ILE A 503 4.37 34.84 19.86
N SER A 504 5.70 34.99 19.98
CA SER A 504 6.29 35.78 21.08
C SER A 504 5.92 37.27 21.02
N VAL A 505 5.33 37.75 19.93
CA VAL A 505 4.83 39.13 19.75
C VAL A 505 3.32 39.23 20.05
N VAL A 506 2.57 38.13 20.00
CA VAL A 506 1.09 38.14 19.96
C VAL A 506 0.42 37.73 21.29
N SER A 507 1.15 37.16 22.27
CA SER A 507 0.54 36.64 23.52
C SER A 507 0.04 37.70 24.54
N LYS A 508 -0.35 38.88 24.07
CA LYS A 508 -1.08 39.91 24.82
C LYS A 508 -2.23 40.45 23.97
N LEU A 509 -3.38 39.77 23.95
CA LEU A 509 -4.74 40.37 24.09
C LEU A 509 -5.89 39.33 23.91
N VAL A 510 -6.98 39.53 24.68
CA VAL A 510 -8.37 39.00 24.54
C VAL A 510 -8.72 37.57 25.06
N LEU A 511 -9.99 37.44 25.49
CA LEU A 511 -10.68 36.40 26.29
C LEU A 511 -11.95 35.86 25.54
N PRO A 512 -12.67 34.82 26.02
CA PRO A 512 -13.71 34.10 25.25
C PRO A 512 -15.16 34.62 25.41
N ILE A 513 -16.08 34.16 24.56
CA ILE A 513 -17.53 34.49 24.51
C ILE A 513 -18.39 33.22 24.74
N MET A 514 -19.61 33.39 25.28
CA MET A 514 -20.63 32.34 25.54
C MET A 514 -21.78 32.39 24.51
N THR A 515 -22.49 31.26 24.30
CA THR A 515 -23.69 31.14 23.44
C THR A 515 -25.00 31.41 24.18
N GLN A 516 -26.06 31.78 23.43
CA GLN A 516 -27.37 32.22 23.93
C GLN A 516 -28.53 31.38 23.34
N THR A 517 -29.73 31.43 23.96
CA THR A 517 -30.87 30.52 23.70
C THR A 517 -32.18 31.31 23.51
N TYR A 518 -33.10 30.83 22.66
CA TYR A 518 -34.31 31.53 22.21
C TYR A 518 -35.55 30.63 22.15
N THR A 519 -36.76 31.16 22.33
CA THR A 519 -38.03 30.40 22.17
C THR A 519 -38.61 30.53 20.74
N LEU A 520 -39.45 29.58 20.31
CA LEU A 520 -40.17 29.68 19.03
C LEU A 520 -41.08 30.91 18.98
N ALA A 521 -41.66 31.28 20.13
CA ALA A 521 -42.45 32.51 20.26
C ALA A 521 -41.60 33.77 19.99
N GLN A 522 -40.34 33.81 20.44
CA GLN A 522 -39.42 34.90 20.12
C GLN A 522 -39.06 34.91 18.63
N VAL A 523 -38.72 33.77 18.04
CA VAL A 523 -38.41 33.69 16.61
C VAL A 523 -39.59 34.17 15.76
N ALA A 524 -40.84 33.88 16.16
CA ALA A 524 -42.05 34.31 15.46
C ALA A 524 -42.34 35.83 15.49
N GLU A 525 -41.60 36.61 16.29
CA GLU A 525 -41.61 38.08 16.25
C GLU A 525 -40.78 38.60 15.05
N HIS A 526 -39.74 37.86 14.64
CA HIS A 526 -38.79 38.22 13.58
C HIS A 526 -39.20 37.65 12.21
N LYS A 527 -40.24 38.25 11.61
CA LYS A 527 -40.83 37.85 10.30
C LYS A 527 -41.00 39.00 9.30
N ALA A 528 -40.30 40.11 9.50
CA ALA A 528 -40.36 41.27 8.62
C ALA A 528 -39.17 41.27 7.65
N GLN A 529 -39.32 41.85 6.45
CA GLN A 529 -38.24 41.85 5.43
C GLN A 529 -36.93 42.53 5.88
N GLY A 530 -36.99 43.37 6.93
CA GLY A 530 -35.82 43.98 7.60
C GLY A 530 -35.52 43.43 9.00
N ASP A 531 -36.15 42.32 9.39
CA ASP A 531 -35.97 41.61 10.66
C ASP A 531 -36.59 40.19 10.54
N SER A 532 -35.83 39.25 9.96
CA SER A 532 -36.27 37.90 9.56
C SER A 532 -35.34 36.81 10.11
N TRP A 533 -35.85 35.99 11.02
CA TRP A 533 -35.14 34.83 11.58
C TRP A 533 -35.81 33.52 11.16
N ILE A 534 -35.04 32.45 11.07
CA ILE A 534 -35.56 31.09 10.80
C ILE A 534 -34.93 30.07 11.74
N VAL A 535 -35.66 28.99 12.05
CA VAL A 535 -35.11 27.83 12.77
C VAL A 535 -34.81 26.70 11.78
N ILE A 536 -33.58 26.19 11.79
CA ILE A 536 -33.18 24.98 11.05
C ILE A 536 -32.43 24.07 12.02
N HIS A 537 -32.87 22.81 12.17
CA HIS A 537 -32.28 21.81 13.07
C HIS A 537 -32.10 22.32 14.52
N ASN A 538 -33.18 22.89 15.08
CA ASN A 538 -33.24 23.46 16.43
C ASN A 538 -32.22 24.58 16.72
N LYS A 539 -31.68 25.22 15.66
CA LYS A 539 -30.81 26.39 15.72
C LYS A 539 -31.46 27.59 15.05
N VAL A 540 -31.26 28.77 15.63
CA VAL A 540 -31.83 30.04 15.16
C VAL A 540 -30.78 30.80 14.35
N TYR A 541 -31.19 31.24 13.17
CA TYR A 541 -30.37 32.01 12.23
C TYR A 541 -31.07 33.32 11.88
N ASP A 542 -30.31 34.42 11.93
CA ASP A 542 -30.76 35.73 11.43
C ASP A 542 -30.43 35.83 9.94
N VAL A 543 -31.46 35.72 9.09
CA VAL A 543 -31.34 35.77 7.63
C VAL A 543 -31.67 37.14 7.06
N THR A 544 -31.82 38.17 7.91
CA THR A 544 -32.21 39.53 7.51
C THR A 544 -31.28 40.12 6.44
N SER A 545 -29.96 40.05 6.66
CA SER A 545 -28.99 40.57 5.68
C SER A 545 -29.00 39.78 4.37
N TYR A 546 -29.28 38.47 4.44
CA TYR A 546 -29.28 37.57 3.29
C TYR A 546 -30.51 37.77 2.39
N ILE A 547 -31.67 38.09 2.97
CA ILE A 547 -32.87 38.53 2.24
C ILE A 547 -32.65 39.94 1.65
N ALA A 548 -32.03 40.85 2.41
CA ALA A 548 -31.81 42.23 1.96
C ALA A 548 -30.82 42.38 0.78
N GLU A 549 -29.91 41.43 0.61
CA GLU A 549 -28.93 41.41 -0.49
C GLU A 549 -29.40 40.66 -1.75
N ASP A 550 -30.62 40.08 -1.74
CA ASP A 550 -31.21 39.29 -2.84
C ASP A 550 -30.32 38.10 -3.29
N ASN A 551 -29.54 37.57 -2.35
CA ASN A 551 -28.48 36.58 -2.60
C ASN A 551 -28.98 35.11 -2.58
N HIS A 552 -30.27 34.86 -2.34
CA HIS A 552 -30.82 33.50 -2.26
C HIS A 552 -31.12 32.91 -3.66
N PRO A 553 -30.47 31.80 -4.08
CA PRO A 553 -30.62 31.27 -5.44
C PRO A 553 -32.04 30.80 -5.81
N GLY A 554 -32.86 30.44 -4.82
CA GLY A 554 -34.26 30.06 -5.00
C GLY A 554 -35.25 31.24 -5.02
N GLY A 555 -34.76 32.48 -4.94
CA GLY A 555 -35.56 33.69 -4.75
C GLY A 555 -35.82 34.00 -3.27
N VAL A 556 -35.93 35.29 -2.94
CA VAL A 556 -36.19 35.77 -1.57
C VAL A 556 -37.60 35.51 -1.06
N GLU A 557 -38.55 35.24 -1.96
CA GLU A 557 -39.95 34.94 -1.63
C GLU A 557 -40.07 33.70 -0.74
N VAL A 558 -39.33 32.63 -1.05
CA VAL A 558 -39.32 31.36 -0.28
C VAL A 558 -38.79 31.54 1.15
N LEU A 559 -37.75 32.36 1.33
CA LEU A 559 -37.23 32.69 2.67
C LEU A 559 -38.21 33.60 3.43
N SER A 560 -38.89 34.50 2.74
CA SER A 560 -39.87 35.41 3.33
C SER A 560 -41.14 34.67 3.80
N GLU A 561 -41.56 33.62 3.10
CA GLU A 561 -42.66 32.74 3.52
C GLU A 561 -42.29 31.87 4.75
N SER A 562 -41.01 31.58 4.92
CA SER A 562 -40.49 30.77 6.05
C SER A 562 -40.08 31.60 7.28
N ALA A 563 -40.04 32.94 7.16
CA ALA A 563 -39.57 33.84 8.20
C ALA A 563 -40.45 33.79 9.48
N GLY A 564 -39.79 33.73 10.64
CA GLY A 564 -40.41 33.56 11.94
C GLY A 564 -40.92 32.15 12.25
N THR A 565 -40.49 31.13 11.49
CA THR A 565 -40.94 29.74 11.66
C THR A 565 -39.79 28.73 11.70
N ASN A 566 -40.12 27.46 12.00
CA ASN A 566 -39.19 26.36 11.83
C ASN A 566 -39.25 25.85 10.39
N ALA A 567 -38.19 26.14 9.63
CA ALA A 567 -38.06 25.86 8.21
C ALA A 567 -37.30 24.55 7.92
N THR A 568 -37.03 23.72 8.93
CA THR A 568 -36.18 22.52 8.80
C THR A 568 -36.66 21.56 7.71
N GLU A 569 -37.96 21.26 7.67
CA GLU A 569 -38.56 20.36 6.67
C GLU A 569 -38.40 20.94 5.25
N SER A 570 -38.82 22.19 5.05
CA SER A 570 -38.68 22.91 3.77
C SER A 570 -37.22 23.10 3.31
N PHE A 571 -36.27 23.14 4.24
CA PHE A 571 -34.84 23.25 3.94
C PHE A 571 -34.23 21.91 3.49
N GLU A 572 -34.68 20.79 4.05
CA GLU A 572 -34.13 19.47 3.68
C GLU A 572 -34.80 18.89 2.41
N ASP A 573 -36.09 19.17 2.16
CA ASP A 573 -36.85 18.68 1.00
C ASP A 573 -36.31 19.11 -0.39
N ILE A 574 -35.40 20.10 -0.43
CA ILE A 574 -34.84 20.69 -1.66
C ILE A 574 -33.42 20.16 -1.97
N GLU A 575 -32.86 19.27 -1.14
CA GLU A 575 -31.51 18.67 -1.27
C GLU A 575 -30.38 19.71 -1.51
N HIS A 576 -30.21 20.65 -0.57
CA HIS A 576 -29.15 21.66 -0.64
C HIS A 576 -27.72 21.06 -0.53
N TYR A 577 -26.83 21.48 -1.44
CA TYR A 577 -25.38 21.15 -1.42
C TYR A 577 -24.68 21.67 -0.14
N GLU A 578 -23.53 21.08 0.23
CA GLU A 578 -22.76 21.43 1.45
C GLU A 578 -22.50 22.95 1.60
N ASP A 579 -22.21 23.65 0.50
CA ASP A 579 -21.99 25.11 0.44
C ASP A 579 -23.13 25.94 1.05
N ALA A 580 -24.38 25.47 1.05
CA ALA A 580 -25.50 26.17 1.67
C ALA A 580 -25.47 26.09 3.20
N ARG A 581 -25.02 24.95 3.75
CA ARG A 581 -24.85 24.76 5.20
C ARG A 581 -23.68 25.55 5.74
N GLU A 582 -22.64 25.80 4.94
CA GLU A 582 -21.54 26.71 5.31
C GLU A 582 -22.00 28.18 5.38
N GLN A 583 -22.94 28.60 4.53
CA GLN A 583 -23.49 29.97 4.53
C GLN A 583 -24.36 30.29 5.76
N LEU A 584 -24.96 29.28 6.41
CA LEU A 584 -25.70 29.46 7.66
C LEU A 584 -24.80 29.80 8.86
N VAL A 585 -23.51 29.42 8.83
CA VAL A 585 -22.56 29.61 9.95
C VAL A 585 -22.43 31.07 10.41
N PRO A 586 -22.21 32.08 9.54
CA PRO A 586 -22.16 33.49 9.95
C PRO A 586 -23.51 34.07 10.42
N MET A 587 -24.64 33.44 10.05
CA MET A 587 -25.99 33.89 10.42
C MET A 587 -26.48 33.27 11.76
N TYR A 588 -25.71 32.35 12.34
CA TYR A 588 -26.08 31.67 13.58
C TYR A 588 -26.06 32.60 14.80
N ILE A 589 -27.19 32.69 15.50
CA ILE A 589 -27.34 33.55 16.69
C ILE A 589 -27.59 32.77 17.99
N GLY A 590 -28.13 31.54 17.93
CA GLY A 590 -28.30 30.70 19.12
C GLY A 590 -29.08 29.41 18.89
N GLU A 591 -29.36 28.69 19.98
CA GLU A 591 -30.15 27.44 19.97
C GLU A 591 -31.60 27.71 20.40
N ILE A 592 -32.54 26.89 19.94
CA ILE A 592 -33.93 26.93 20.41
C ILE A 592 -34.02 26.36 21.84
N ALA A 593 -34.98 26.84 22.63
CA ALA A 593 -35.24 26.32 23.97
C ALA A 593 -35.71 24.86 23.92
N GLU A 594 -35.29 24.02 24.88
CA GLU A 594 -35.60 22.58 24.90
C GLU A 594 -37.11 22.27 24.88
N GLU A 595 -37.95 23.19 25.34
CA GLU A 595 -39.42 23.06 25.34
C GLU A 595 -40.09 23.37 23.98
N ASP A 596 -39.38 24.07 23.08
CA ASP A 596 -39.81 24.44 21.73
C ASP A 596 -39.07 23.66 20.63
N ALA A 597 -38.12 22.79 21.01
CA ALA A 597 -37.36 21.98 20.08
C ALA A 597 -38.25 20.93 19.40
N ALA A 598 -38.23 20.88 18.07
CA ALA A 598 -38.92 19.84 17.32
C ALA A 598 -38.20 18.50 17.50
N GLU A 599 -38.95 17.39 17.57
CA GLU A 599 -38.38 16.04 17.48
C GLU A 599 -37.81 15.82 16.07
N ASP A 600 -36.49 15.99 15.96
CA ASP A 600 -35.69 15.77 14.77
C ASP A 600 -35.83 14.30 14.28
N PRO A 601 -36.20 14.05 13.00
CA PRO A 601 -36.33 12.71 12.44
C PRO A 601 -35.11 11.80 12.61
N GLU A 602 -33.91 12.34 12.87
CA GLU A 602 -32.75 11.54 13.32
C GLU A 602 -31.97 12.15 14.51
N THR A 603 -32.54 12.24 15.72
CA THR A 603 -31.71 12.04 16.94
C THR A 603 -32.43 11.48 18.18
N HIS A 604 -32.56 10.15 18.27
CA HIS A 604 -32.76 9.49 19.58
C HIS A 604 -31.46 9.45 20.40
N LYS A 605 -31.15 10.56 21.09
CA LYS A 605 -30.19 10.57 22.22
C LYS A 605 -30.91 10.23 23.52
N VAL A 606 -30.61 9.07 24.11
CA VAL A 606 -30.94 8.79 25.51
C VAL A 606 -29.74 9.11 26.39
N GLU A 607 -29.82 10.22 27.13
CA GLU A 607 -28.88 10.53 28.22
C GLU A 607 -29.11 9.58 29.40
N PHE A 608 -28.06 9.34 30.21
CA PHE A 608 -28.20 8.71 31.52
C PHE A 608 -27.42 9.48 32.59
N LYS A 609 -28.11 9.86 33.66
CA LYS A 609 -27.52 10.20 34.96
C LYS A 609 -28.09 9.31 36.07
N PRO A 610 -27.35 9.08 37.17
CA PRO A 610 -27.61 7.96 38.08
C PRO A 610 -28.52 8.31 39.26
N VAL A 611 -29.31 7.32 39.72
CA VAL A 611 -29.42 6.74 41.10
C VAL A 611 -30.85 6.15 41.27
N GLN A 612 -31.16 5.04 41.96
CA GLN A 612 -30.42 4.19 42.92
C GLN A 612 -30.48 2.67 42.55
N ALA A 613 -31.01 1.80 43.43
CA ALA A 613 -31.34 0.39 43.22
C ALA A 613 -32.54 -0.01 44.08
N ASP A 614 -33.39 -0.94 43.61
CA ASP A 614 -34.03 -1.92 44.48
C ASP A 614 -34.37 -3.22 43.71
N THR A 615 -34.81 -4.24 44.42
CA THR A 615 -34.74 -5.66 44.09
C THR A 615 -36.11 -6.30 43.84
N SER A 616 -36.18 -7.29 42.93
CA SER A 616 -37.07 -8.45 43.08
C SER A 616 -36.77 -9.56 42.04
N HIS A 617 -37.14 -10.81 42.38
CA HIS A 617 -36.81 -12.03 41.62
C HIS A 617 -37.93 -12.49 40.68
N VAL A 618 -37.58 -13.12 39.54
CA VAL A 618 -38.26 -14.35 39.03
C VAL A 618 -37.23 -15.29 38.36
N LYS A 619 -37.42 -16.60 38.50
CA LYS A 619 -36.55 -17.68 37.95
C LYS A 619 -37.09 -18.27 36.64
N PRO A 620 -36.24 -18.75 35.71
CA PRO A 620 -36.63 -19.74 34.69
C PRO A 620 -36.46 -21.19 35.22
N LYS A 621 -37.36 -22.11 34.81
CA LYS A 621 -37.29 -23.56 35.09
C LYS A 621 -36.51 -24.32 33.99
N PRO A 622 -35.94 -25.51 34.30
CA PRO A 622 -35.04 -26.22 33.39
C PRO A 622 -35.75 -27.20 32.44
N ARG A 623 -35.07 -27.60 31.36
CA ARG A 623 -35.35 -28.83 30.59
C ARG A 623 -34.08 -29.68 30.43
N SER A 624 -34.29 -30.95 30.05
CA SER A 624 -33.50 -32.11 30.49
C SER A 624 -32.24 -32.45 29.70
N LYS A 625 -31.41 -33.31 30.31
CA LYS A 625 -30.13 -33.84 29.79
C LYS A 625 -30.31 -34.93 28.75
N ASP A 626 -29.34 -35.06 27.86
CA ASP A 626 -28.90 -36.34 27.28
C ASP A 626 -27.41 -36.58 27.61
N ASN A 627 -27.05 -37.85 27.85
CA ASN A 627 -25.75 -38.25 28.39
C ASN A 627 -24.78 -38.75 27.31
N THR A 628 -23.55 -38.22 27.32
CA THR A 628 -22.35 -38.84 26.71
C THR A 628 -21.10 -38.40 27.49
N PRO A 629 -19.99 -39.16 27.51
CA PRO A 629 -18.97 -39.05 28.56
C PRO A 629 -18.28 -37.67 28.65
N SER A 630 -18.29 -37.09 29.85
CA SER A 630 -17.99 -35.68 30.09
C SER A 630 -16.50 -35.30 30.10
N THR A 631 -15.58 -36.27 30.03
CA THR A 631 -14.14 -36.03 30.25
C THR A 631 -13.46 -35.33 29.07
N LEU A 632 -13.79 -35.69 27.82
CA LEU A 632 -13.23 -35.06 26.61
C LEU A 632 -13.87 -33.70 26.30
N LYS A 633 -15.20 -33.59 26.48
CA LYS A 633 -15.95 -32.36 26.20
C LYS A 633 -15.48 -31.19 27.07
N ASN A 634 -15.23 -31.43 28.35
CA ASN A 634 -14.82 -30.39 29.29
C ASN A 634 -13.40 -29.86 29.03
N ILE A 635 -12.48 -30.66 28.48
CA ILE A 635 -11.12 -30.20 28.14
C ILE A 635 -11.14 -29.36 26.85
N ALA A 636 -11.86 -29.82 25.83
CA ALA A 636 -11.99 -29.09 24.56
C ALA A 636 -12.78 -27.78 24.71
N GLN A 637 -13.91 -27.78 25.43
CA GLN A 637 -14.76 -26.60 25.60
C GLN A 637 -14.16 -25.53 26.52
N SER A 638 -13.26 -25.88 27.46
CA SER A 638 -12.60 -24.93 28.37
C SER A 638 -11.30 -24.32 27.83
N THR A 639 -10.84 -24.74 26.64
CA THR A 639 -9.67 -24.16 25.96
C THR A 639 -10.02 -23.51 24.64
N ALA A 640 -10.90 -24.10 23.81
CA ALA A 640 -11.20 -23.59 22.47
C ALA A 640 -12.20 -22.41 22.46
N LEU A 641 -13.28 -22.47 23.25
CA LEU A 641 -14.26 -21.38 23.33
C LEU A 641 -13.72 -20.16 24.08
N THR A 642 -12.80 -20.39 25.02
CA THR A 642 -12.21 -19.33 25.83
C THR A 642 -11.16 -18.55 25.05
N SER A 643 -10.27 -19.20 24.28
CA SER A 643 -9.29 -18.50 23.45
C SER A 643 -9.92 -17.76 22.28
N LEU A 644 -10.83 -18.39 21.53
CA LEU A 644 -11.48 -17.79 20.37
C LEU A 644 -12.44 -16.65 20.78
N GLY A 645 -13.21 -16.85 21.85
CA GLY A 645 -14.10 -15.82 22.40
C GLY A 645 -13.36 -14.64 23.04
N ILE A 646 -12.17 -14.86 23.63
CA ILE A 646 -11.32 -13.78 24.16
C ILE A 646 -10.67 -12.98 23.02
N CYS A 647 -10.16 -13.63 21.96
CA CYS A 647 -9.56 -12.91 20.83
C CYS A 647 -10.60 -12.10 20.02
N LEU A 648 -11.78 -12.67 19.79
CA LEU A 648 -12.88 -11.97 19.10
C LEU A 648 -13.52 -10.89 19.99
N GLY A 649 -13.76 -11.17 21.27
CA GLY A 649 -14.37 -10.21 22.21
C GLY A 649 -13.48 -9.01 22.55
N ILE A 650 -12.15 -9.19 22.57
CA ILE A 650 -11.19 -8.09 22.77
C ILE A 650 -11.00 -7.26 21.50
N SER A 651 -11.20 -7.84 20.31
CA SER A 651 -11.16 -7.09 19.05
C SER A 651 -12.42 -6.20 18.86
N TYR A 652 -13.50 -6.46 19.60
CA TYR A 652 -14.78 -5.74 19.48
C TYR A 652 -15.08 -4.79 20.67
N SER A 653 -14.29 -4.81 21.75
CA SER A 653 -14.59 -4.00 22.96
C SER A 653 -13.41 -3.13 23.43
N ASN A 654 -13.72 -1.84 23.63
CA ASN A 654 -12.82 -0.73 23.90
C ASN A 654 -11.65 -0.99 24.87
N GLY A 655 -10.41 -0.72 24.40
CA GLY A 655 -9.31 -0.23 25.23
C GLY A 655 -8.61 -1.19 26.21
N GLY A 656 -9.03 -2.44 26.33
CA GLY A 656 -8.68 -3.32 27.45
C GLY A 656 -7.31 -4.04 27.49
N LEU A 657 -6.18 -3.49 27.02
CA LEU A 657 -4.90 -4.25 26.98
C LEU A 657 -4.44 -4.77 28.36
N ASN A 658 -4.61 -3.96 29.41
CA ASN A 658 -4.33 -4.36 30.80
C ASN A 658 -5.34 -5.41 31.34
N GLN A 659 -6.58 -5.39 30.86
CA GLN A 659 -7.56 -6.45 31.16
C GLN A 659 -7.19 -7.73 30.43
N ALA A 660 -6.80 -7.69 29.16
CA ALA A 660 -6.30 -8.83 28.39
C ALA A 660 -5.12 -9.51 29.10
N ARG A 661 -4.10 -8.72 29.48
CA ARG A 661 -2.95 -9.19 30.28
C ARG A 661 -3.38 -9.82 31.60
N THR A 662 -4.31 -9.19 32.33
CA THR A 662 -4.82 -9.72 33.60
C THR A 662 -5.65 -11.01 33.42
N VAL A 663 -6.44 -11.11 32.36
CA VAL A 663 -7.27 -12.29 32.03
C VAL A 663 -6.40 -13.46 31.60
N VAL A 664 -5.39 -13.22 30.75
CA VAL A 664 -4.39 -14.22 30.36
C VAL A 664 -3.64 -14.73 31.59
N LEU A 665 -3.09 -13.83 32.42
CA LEU A 665 -2.38 -14.21 33.66
C LEU A 665 -3.29 -14.96 34.65
N ARG A 666 -4.54 -14.55 34.85
CA ARG A 666 -5.52 -15.27 35.69
C ARG A 666 -5.95 -16.61 35.09
N GLY A 667 -6.01 -16.72 33.76
CA GLY A 667 -6.27 -17.98 33.05
C GLY A 667 -5.14 -18.98 33.28
N ILE A 668 -3.90 -18.53 33.10
CA ILE A 668 -2.68 -19.30 33.40
C ILE A 668 -2.66 -19.72 34.87
N GLU A 669 -2.91 -18.80 35.79
CA GLU A 669 -2.90 -19.07 37.23
C GLU A 669 -4.03 -20.03 37.66
N ARG A 670 -5.21 -19.98 37.02
CA ARG A 670 -6.29 -20.96 37.21
C ARG A 670 -5.91 -22.33 36.65
N THR A 671 -5.31 -22.40 35.47
CA THR A 671 -4.84 -23.68 34.89
C THR A 671 -3.73 -24.30 35.72
N ILE A 672 -2.76 -23.49 36.19
CA ILE A 672 -1.70 -23.94 37.10
C ILE A 672 -2.29 -24.41 38.43
N ARG A 673 -3.26 -23.71 39.02
CA ARG A 673 -3.95 -24.16 40.24
C ARG A 673 -4.73 -25.44 40.01
N TYR A 674 -5.52 -25.55 38.94
CA TYR A 674 -6.27 -26.76 38.59
C TYR A 674 -5.37 -27.99 38.40
N LEU A 675 -4.22 -27.82 37.74
CA LEU A 675 -3.21 -28.88 37.56
C LEU A 675 -2.46 -29.20 38.86
N ARG A 676 -2.29 -28.22 39.76
CA ARG A 676 -1.66 -28.40 41.09
C ARG A 676 -2.59 -29.15 42.04
N ASP A 677 -3.86 -28.78 42.10
CA ASP A 677 -4.85 -29.35 43.03
C ASP A 677 -5.20 -30.80 42.65
N ARG A 678 -5.19 -31.15 41.36
CA ARG A 678 -5.32 -32.54 40.91
C ARG A 678 -4.07 -33.42 41.11
N ARG A 679 -2.93 -32.85 41.54
CA ARG A 679 -1.69 -33.61 41.76
C ARG A 679 -1.75 -34.58 42.96
N GLN A 680 -2.80 -34.50 43.78
CA GLN A 680 -3.01 -35.34 44.97
C GLN A 680 -4.13 -36.40 44.86
N ILE A 681 -4.89 -36.46 43.75
CA ILE A 681 -6.12 -37.30 43.65
C ILE A 681 -6.18 -38.12 42.36
N VAL A 682 -5.05 -38.62 41.84
CA VAL A 682 -5.02 -39.41 40.60
C VAL A 682 -4.15 -40.68 40.79
N PRO A 683 -4.71 -41.90 40.60
CA PRO A 683 -3.94 -43.15 40.61
C PRO A 683 -2.88 -43.17 39.50
N GLN A 684 -1.78 -43.91 39.74
CA GLN A 684 -0.66 -44.03 38.79
C GLN A 684 -1.08 -44.76 37.50
N GLY A 685 -1.49 -44.00 36.48
CA GLY A 685 -1.78 -44.50 35.13
C GLY A 685 -0.96 -43.76 34.08
N HIS A 686 -0.19 -44.51 33.28
CA HIS A 686 0.85 -43.99 32.38
C HIS A 686 0.37 -42.88 31.41
N SER A 687 -0.87 -42.95 30.90
CA SER A 687 -1.40 -41.93 29.97
C SER A 687 -1.77 -40.59 30.63
N HIS A 688 -2.18 -40.58 31.91
CA HIS A 688 -2.69 -39.37 32.57
C HIS A 688 -1.56 -38.42 33.02
N SER A 689 -0.37 -38.94 33.32
CA SER A 689 0.82 -38.11 33.59
C SER A 689 1.28 -37.35 32.35
N MET A 690 1.10 -37.91 31.15
CA MET A 690 1.44 -37.26 29.90
C MET A 690 0.48 -36.10 29.60
N TRP A 691 -0.83 -36.31 29.67
CA TRP A 691 -1.81 -35.25 29.37
C TRP A 691 -1.74 -34.07 30.35
N THR A 692 -1.37 -34.31 31.61
CA THR A 692 -1.16 -33.23 32.60
C THR A 692 0.14 -32.46 32.35
N ALA A 693 1.24 -33.14 31.98
CA ALA A 693 2.48 -32.49 31.59
C ALA A 693 2.36 -31.74 30.25
N PHE A 694 1.70 -32.33 29.25
CA PHE A 694 1.39 -31.70 27.97
C PHE A 694 0.48 -30.48 28.16
N GLY A 695 -0.61 -30.61 28.94
CA GLY A 695 -1.48 -29.47 29.25
C GLY A 695 -0.76 -28.34 29.99
N ALA A 696 0.19 -28.66 30.88
CA ALA A 696 1.04 -27.67 31.53
C ALA A 696 2.01 -26.98 30.55
N ALA A 697 2.67 -27.74 29.68
CA ALA A 697 3.62 -27.23 28.69
C ALA A 697 2.92 -26.41 27.60
N PHE A 698 1.77 -26.86 27.12
CA PHE A 698 0.91 -26.14 26.18
C PHE A 698 0.40 -24.83 26.80
N ALA A 699 -0.10 -24.85 28.04
CA ALA A 699 -0.51 -23.64 28.73
C ALA A 699 0.67 -22.67 28.99
N LEU A 700 1.88 -23.19 29.24
CA LEU A 700 3.10 -22.39 29.37
C LEU A 700 3.55 -21.81 28.03
N ASN A 701 3.45 -22.52 26.91
CA ASN A 701 3.68 -21.96 25.57
C ASN A 701 2.68 -20.85 25.26
N LEU A 702 1.38 -21.12 25.43
CA LEU A 702 0.32 -20.13 25.24
C LEU A 702 0.56 -18.88 26.11
N ALA A 703 1.08 -19.07 27.32
CA ALA A 703 1.50 -18.00 28.22
C ALA A 703 2.71 -17.21 27.70
N LEU A 704 3.79 -17.88 27.33
CA LEU A 704 5.04 -17.24 26.88
C LEU A 704 4.82 -16.48 25.57
N VAL A 705 4.18 -17.12 24.59
CA VAL A 705 3.88 -16.49 23.29
C VAL A 705 2.82 -15.41 23.47
N GLY A 706 1.76 -15.65 24.26
CA GLY A 706 0.74 -14.65 24.55
C GLY A 706 1.28 -13.42 25.28
N VAL A 707 2.16 -13.60 26.27
CA VAL A 707 2.86 -12.50 26.96
C VAL A 707 3.82 -11.80 26.00
N GLY A 708 4.52 -12.51 25.12
CA GLY A 708 5.37 -11.92 24.08
C GLY A 708 4.58 -11.04 23.10
N VAL A 709 3.47 -11.54 22.58
CA VAL A 709 2.56 -10.80 21.68
C VAL A 709 1.93 -9.60 22.39
N VAL A 710 1.44 -9.75 23.63
CA VAL A 710 0.90 -8.62 24.40
C VAL A 710 1.97 -7.59 24.74
N TYR A 711 3.19 -8.02 25.11
CA TYR A 711 4.32 -7.13 25.37
C TYR A 711 4.74 -6.35 24.11
N LEU A 712 4.79 -7.02 22.95
CA LEU A 712 5.03 -6.37 21.66
C LEU A 712 3.89 -5.39 21.32
N ALA A 713 2.62 -5.76 21.51
CA ALA A 713 1.48 -4.88 21.26
C ALA A 713 1.44 -3.66 22.21
N GLU A 714 1.81 -3.83 23.48
CA GLU A 714 1.96 -2.77 24.49
C GLU A 714 3.13 -1.83 24.15
N LYS A 715 4.25 -2.39 23.63
CA LYS A 715 5.43 -1.61 23.20
C LYS A 715 5.29 -0.92 21.84
N LEU A 716 4.42 -1.43 20.96
CA LEU A 716 4.22 -0.93 19.60
C LEU A 716 2.94 -0.08 19.46
N ASP A 717 2.25 0.24 20.56
CA ASP A 717 1.04 1.09 20.66
C ASP A 717 -0.10 0.71 19.69
N VAL A 718 -0.42 -0.59 19.63
CA VAL A 718 -1.34 -1.19 18.64
C VAL A 718 -2.79 -0.70 18.75
N GLN A 719 -3.20 -0.15 19.89
CA GLN A 719 -4.60 0.25 20.14
C GLN A 719 -5.09 1.48 19.33
N ALA A 720 -4.20 2.23 18.68
CA ALA A 720 -4.55 3.48 18.01
C ALA A 720 -5.30 3.35 16.66
N SER A 721 -5.43 2.13 16.09
CA SER A 721 -5.78 1.98 14.66
C SER A 721 -7.09 1.22 14.35
N PHE A 722 -7.89 0.82 15.36
CA PHE A 722 -9.00 -0.14 15.14
C PHE A 722 -10.41 0.33 15.54
N THR A 723 -10.55 1.42 16.29
CA THR A 723 -11.82 2.15 16.47
C THR A 723 -11.54 3.64 16.40
N SER A 724 -12.41 4.39 15.72
CA SER A 724 -12.43 5.86 15.54
C SER A 724 -11.31 6.67 16.20
N TYR A 725 -10.53 7.40 15.38
CA TYR A 725 -9.56 8.40 15.84
C TYR A 725 -10.22 9.37 16.85
N PRO A 726 -9.80 9.40 18.13
CA PRO A 726 -10.20 10.47 19.02
C PRO A 726 -9.38 11.71 18.66
N ALA A 727 -10.05 12.82 18.35
CA ALA A 727 -9.37 14.09 18.12
C ALA A 727 -8.59 14.50 19.39
N THR A 728 -7.29 14.68 19.24
CA THR A 728 -6.32 15.14 20.26
C THR A 728 -6.01 14.19 21.44
N ARG A 729 -4.76 13.71 21.50
CA ARG A 729 -4.15 13.15 22.73
C ARG A 729 -3.09 14.12 23.26
N LYS A 730 -3.40 14.88 24.32
CA LYS A 730 -2.46 15.87 24.91
C LYS A 730 -1.19 15.19 25.43
N ARG A 731 -0.03 15.57 24.89
CA ARG A 731 1.30 15.09 25.33
C ARG A 731 1.66 15.70 26.70
N LYS A 732 2.03 14.88 27.68
CA LYS A 732 2.56 15.36 28.97
C LYS A 732 3.96 15.95 28.79
N ASN A 733 4.16 17.18 29.24
CA ASN A 733 5.45 17.86 29.18
C ASN A 733 6.41 17.38 30.29
N HIS A 734 7.54 16.80 29.90
CA HIS A 734 8.72 16.68 30.74
C HIS A 734 9.86 17.50 30.11
N LEU A 735 9.79 18.82 30.29
CA LEU A 735 10.88 19.73 29.97
C LEU A 735 11.95 19.64 31.06
N ARG A 736 13.09 19.01 30.75
CA ARG A 736 14.32 19.15 31.54
C ARG A 736 15.16 20.25 30.90
N THR A 737 15.31 21.37 31.60
CA THR A 737 15.94 22.58 31.08
C THR A 737 17.46 22.41 30.97
N MET A 738 18.02 22.74 29.80
CA MET A 738 19.41 23.18 29.67
C MET A 738 19.44 24.54 28.98
N ARG A 739 20.06 25.52 29.65
CA ARG A 739 20.22 26.89 29.13
C ARG A 739 21.36 26.92 28.10
N SER A 740 21.19 27.71 27.05
CA SER A 740 22.28 28.16 26.17
C SER A 740 22.38 29.69 26.21
N PRO A 741 23.56 30.31 25.99
CA PRO A 741 23.75 31.75 26.14
C PRO A 741 23.20 32.55 24.93
N PRO A 742 23.01 33.88 25.06
CA PRO A 742 22.39 34.71 24.03
C PRO A 742 23.36 35.07 22.90
N ILE A 743 22.86 35.05 21.66
CA ILE A 743 23.53 35.65 20.49
C ILE A 743 22.70 36.86 20.04
N GLN A 744 23.41 37.93 19.66
CA GLN A 744 22.85 39.26 19.39
C GLN A 744 21.89 39.29 18.20
N ALA A 745 20.83 40.10 18.31
CA ALA A 745 19.84 40.28 17.25
C ALA A 745 20.41 41.08 16.06
N LYS A 746 20.25 40.54 14.84
CA LYS A 746 20.23 41.33 13.60
C LYS A 746 18.78 41.53 13.18
N ALA A 747 18.44 42.73 12.70
CA ALA A 747 17.10 43.09 12.29
C ALA A 747 16.58 42.14 11.19
N LYS A 748 15.37 41.61 11.38
CA LYS A 748 14.78 40.59 10.52
C LYS A 748 14.03 41.26 9.36
N GLN A 749 14.54 41.10 8.13
CA GLN A 749 13.78 41.47 6.93
C GLN A 749 12.53 40.59 6.82
N ILE A 750 11.38 41.21 6.53
CA ILE A 750 10.12 40.51 6.28
C ILE A 750 10.20 39.86 4.90
N LYS A 751 9.99 38.55 4.81
CA LYS A 751 9.90 37.84 3.51
C LYS A 751 8.47 37.96 2.95
N PRO A 752 8.31 38.25 1.64
CA PRO A 752 7.00 38.32 1.00
C PRO A 752 6.35 36.94 0.84
N HIS A 753 5.02 36.90 0.78
CA HIS A 753 4.22 35.67 0.75
C HIS A 753 3.85 35.29 -0.70
N PRO A 754 4.00 34.02 -1.13
CA PRO A 754 3.49 33.53 -2.41
C PRO A 754 1.98 33.72 -2.55
N CYS A 755 1.50 33.94 -3.78
CA CYS A 755 0.07 34.17 -4.05
C CYS A 755 -0.62 33.05 -4.85
N ILE A 756 0.13 32.10 -5.41
CA ILE A 756 -0.43 30.88 -6.05
C ILE A 756 -0.28 29.67 -5.12
N ASP A 757 -1.25 28.75 -5.19
CA ASP A 757 -1.26 27.48 -4.46
C ASP A 757 -1.30 26.29 -5.45
N PRO A 758 -0.56 25.20 -5.22
CA PRO A 758 -0.51 24.07 -6.16
C PRO A 758 -1.79 23.21 -6.17
N LEU A 759 -2.56 23.23 -5.08
CA LEU A 759 -3.77 22.44 -4.86
C LEU A 759 -5.04 23.28 -5.05
N LYS A 760 -5.08 24.50 -4.49
CA LYS A 760 -6.24 25.41 -4.55
C LYS A 760 -6.26 26.21 -5.84
N TRP A 761 -7.43 26.27 -6.49
CA TRP A 761 -7.70 27.23 -7.55
C TRP A 761 -8.01 28.60 -6.94
N THR A 762 -7.31 29.63 -7.39
CA THR A 762 -7.52 31.01 -6.94
C THR A 762 -7.91 31.88 -8.14
N LYS A 763 -8.96 32.69 -7.98
CA LYS A 763 -9.41 33.62 -9.01
C LYS A 763 -8.57 34.89 -8.98
N PHE A 764 -7.98 35.27 -10.11
CA PHE A 764 -7.24 36.51 -10.30
C PHE A 764 -7.93 37.38 -11.37
N PRO A 765 -8.09 38.70 -11.14
CA PRO A 765 -8.71 39.59 -12.10
C PRO A 765 -7.73 39.93 -13.24
N VAL A 766 -8.23 39.91 -14.47
CA VAL A 766 -7.52 40.44 -15.64
C VAL A 766 -7.37 41.95 -15.50
N SER A 767 -6.13 42.45 -15.50
CA SER A 767 -5.83 43.88 -15.46
C SER A 767 -5.63 44.48 -16.85
N GLU A 768 -5.08 43.70 -17.78
CA GLU A 768 -4.86 44.04 -19.19
C GLU A 768 -4.90 42.76 -20.04
N ASN A 769 -5.47 42.84 -21.24
CA ASN A 769 -5.37 41.80 -22.26
C ASN A 769 -5.09 42.47 -23.61
N LYS A 770 -3.85 42.35 -24.11
CA LYS A 770 -3.36 43.10 -25.26
C LYS A 770 -2.94 42.16 -26.38
N GLN A 771 -3.54 42.33 -27.56
CA GLN A 771 -3.08 41.66 -28.77
C GLN A 771 -1.71 42.24 -29.20
N LEU A 772 -0.70 41.38 -29.33
CA LEU A 772 0.66 41.72 -29.77
C LEU A 772 0.85 41.52 -31.28
N SER A 773 0.21 40.50 -31.85
CA SER A 773 0.25 40.21 -33.30
C SER A 773 -1.04 39.54 -33.75
N HIS A 774 -1.14 39.18 -35.04
CA HIS A 774 -2.36 38.64 -35.67
C HIS A 774 -3.02 37.46 -34.92
N ASN A 775 -2.26 36.71 -34.12
CA ASN A 775 -2.76 35.62 -33.27
C ASN A 775 -2.06 35.49 -31.92
N VAL A 776 -1.42 36.54 -31.39
CA VAL A 776 -0.70 36.48 -30.11
C VAL A 776 -1.20 37.54 -29.15
N TYR A 777 -1.38 37.15 -27.89
CA TYR A 777 -1.90 38.00 -26.82
C TYR A 777 -0.94 37.97 -25.61
N ARG A 778 -0.84 39.12 -24.93
CA ARG A 778 -0.24 39.30 -23.61
C ARG A 778 -1.38 39.60 -22.64
N ILE A 779 -1.65 38.70 -21.71
CA ILE A 779 -2.64 38.89 -20.64
C ILE A 779 -1.92 39.07 -19.31
N THR A 780 -2.36 40.06 -18.55
CA THR A 780 -1.83 40.40 -17.24
C THR A 780 -2.94 40.23 -16.20
N PHE A 781 -2.66 39.48 -15.14
CA PHE A 781 -3.54 39.31 -13.99
C PHE A 781 -2.96 40.10 -12.80
N SER A 782 -3.81 40.78 -12.02
CA SER A 782 -3.35 41.41 -10.77
C SER A 782 -3.27 40.39 -9.64
N LEU A 783 -2.21 40.48 -8.83
CA LEU A 783 -2.12 39.79 -7.55
C LEU A 783 -2.90 40.56 -6.46
N PRO A 784 -3.25 39.92 -5.32
CA PRO A 784 -4.10 40.54 -4.29
C PRO A 784 -3.57 41.84 -3.65
N LYS A 785 -2.27 42.13 -3.76
CA LYS A 785 -1.63 43.38 -3.31
C LYS A 785 -0.54 43.78 -4.30
N GLU A 786 -0.30 45.07 -4.46
CA GLU A 786 0.75 45.60 -5.36
C GLU A 786 2.16 45.10 -5.02
N ASN A 787 2.42 44.74 -3.75
CA ASN A 787 3.69 44.20 -3.29
C ASN A 787 3.72 42.66 -3.16
N SER A 788 2.67 41.97 -3.60
CA SER A 788 2.65 40.50 -3.67
C SER A 788 3.64 39.98 -4.70
N ILE A 789 4.31 38.87 -4.40
CA ILE A 789 5.11 38.14 -5.39
C ILE A 789 4.31 36.98 -5.99
N LEU A 790 4.68 36.55 -7.19
CA LEU A 790 4.08 35.40 -7.85
C LEU A 790 4.31 34.12 -7.03
N GLY A 791 5.55 33.88 -6.58
CA GLY A 791 5.95 32.71 -5.81
C GLY A 791 6.10 31.45 -6.68
N LEU A 792 6.39 31.61 -7.97
CA LEU A 792 6.59 30.52 -8.92
C LEU A 792 8.09 30.26 -9.12
N PRO A 793 8.63 29.10 -8.70
CA PRO A 793 10.02 28.74 -8.94
C PRO A 793 10.36 28.76 -10.44
N ILE A 794 11.49 29.34 -10.80
CA ILE A 794 11.89 29.58 -12.19
C ILE A 794 11.99 28.23 -12.95
N GLY A 795 11.32 28.14 -14.11
CA GLY A 795 11.18 26.91 -14.90
C GLY A 795 9.89 26.13 -14.61
N GLN A 796 9.13 26.50 -13.58
CA GLN A 796 7.78 25.98 -13.35
C GLN A 796 6.72 26.87 -14.03
N HIS A 797 5.54 26.31 -14.22
CA HIS A 797 4.40 26.93 -14.90
C HIS A 797 3.16 26.96 -14.00
N ILE A 798 2.19 27.79 -14.37
CA ILE A 798 0.84 27.80 -13.77
C ILE A 798 -0.12 26.98 -14.63
N ALA A 799 -1.19 26.47 -14.05
CA ALA A 799 -2.35 25.97 -14.78
C ALA A 799 -3.49 27.00 -14.69
N ILE A 800 -4.15 27.25 -15.81
CA ILE A 800 -5.34 28.09 -15.93
C ILE A 800 -6.54 27.18 -16.25
N ARG A 801 -7.68 27.40 -15.58
CA ARG A 801 -8.97 26.72 -15.82
C ARG A 801 -10.03 27.73 -16.25
N ALA A 802 -10.91 27.28 -17.13
CA ALA A 802 -12.09 28.01 -17.58
C ALA A 802 -13.18 27.04 -18.03
N ASP A 803 -14.45 27.40 -17.87
CA ASP A 803 -15.56 26.63 -18.43
C ASP A 803 -15.95 27.21 -19.79
N VAL A 804 -15.84 26.39 -20.83
CA VAL A 804 -16.09 26.78 -22.23
C VAL A 804 -17.14 25.85 -22.80
N ASN A 805 -18.29 26.40 -23.19
CA ASN A 805 -19.44 25.65 -23.73
C ASN A 805 -19.90 24.49 -22.82
N GLY A 806 -19.98 24.74 -21.51
CA GLY A 806 -20.39 23.74 -20.51
C GLY A 806 -19.34 22.65 -20.22
N LYS A 807 -18.10 22.80 -20.68
CA LYS A 807 -16.99 21.87 -20.39
C LYS A 807 -15.84 22.61 -19.72
N SER A 808 -15.40 22.09 -18.57
CA SER A 808 -14.22 22.63 -17.89
C SER A 808 -12.94 22.26 -18.63
N VAL A 809 -12.20 23.27 -19.08
CA VAL A 809 -10.94 23.12 -19.81
C VAL A 809 -9.79 23.75 -19.03
N GLN A 810 -8.66 23.06 -18.97
CA GLN A 810 -7.43 23.57 -18.36
C GLN A 810 -6.20 23.39 -19.25
N ARG A 811 -5.25 24.33 -19.16
CA ARG A 811 -3.91 24.24 -19.78
C ARG A 811 -2.85 24.88 -18.89
N SER A 812 -1.62 24.39 -19.03
CA SER A 812 -0.43 24.98 -18.43
C SER A 812 0.10 26.13 -19.29
N TYR A 813 0.56 27.20 -18.63
CA TYR A 813 1.24 28.33 -19.25
C TYR A 813 2.41 28.77 -18.36
N THR A 814 3.58 29.04 -18.94
CA THR A 814 4.71 29.62 -18.20
C THR A 814 4.58 31.16 -18.23
N PRO A 815 4.46 31.82 -17.08
CA PRO A 815 4.48 33.28 -17.01
C PRO A 815 5.83 33.85 -17.45
N ILE A 816 5.81 35.04 -18.03
CA ILE A 816 7.01 35.83 -18.37
C ILE A 816 7.37 36.84 -17.27
N SER A 817 6.54 36.92 -16.22
CA SER A 817 6.78 37.64 -14.97
C SER A 817 7.47 36.74 -13.94
N ASN A 818 8.42 37.31 -13.19
CA ASN A 818 9.13 36.66 -12.09
C ASN A 818 8.75 37.28 -10.74
N ASP A 819 9.32 36.82 -9.64
CA ASP A 819 9.14 37.46 -8.31
C ASP A 819 9.74 38.89 -8.23
N SER A 820 10.53 39.29 -9.25
CA SER A 820 10.96 40.66 -9.50
C SER A 820 9.87 41.57 -10.10
N ASP A 821 8.71 41.02 -10.49
CA ASP A 821 7.52 41.73 -10.95
C ASP A 821 6.40 41.70 -9.89
N PRO A 822 6.50 42.49 -8.80
CA PRO A 822 5.47 42.49 -7.78
C PRO A 822 4.11 42.96 -8.33
N GLY A 823 3.05 42.41 -7.76
CA GLY A 823 1.66 42.79 -8.03
C GLY A 823 1.02 42.18 -9.28
N ARG A 824 1.75 41.40 -10.10
CA ARG A 824 1.22 40.89 -11.39
C ARG A 824 1.67 39.49 -11.80
N ILE A 825 0.85 38.83 -12.59
CA ILE A 825 1.19 37.63 -13.38
C ILE A 825 1.03 37.98 -14.86
N VAL A 826 2.08 37.82 -15.67
CA VAL A 826 2.03 38.12 -17.11
C VAL A 826 2.21 36.84 -17.92
N VAL A 827 1.26 36.53 -18.81
CA VAL A 827 1.28 35.36 -19.69
C VAL A 827 1.21 35.81 -21.14
N VAL A 828 2.05 35.22 -22.00
CA VAL A 828 1.99 35.38 -23.47
C VAL A 828 1.57 34.06 -24.10
N PHE A 829 0.55 34.10 -24.95
CA PHE A 829 0.00 32.91 -25.60
C PHE A 829 -0.40 33.19 -27.05
N LYS A 830 -0.40 32.14 -27.88
CA LYS A 830 -0.83 32.17 -29.29
C LYS A 830 -2.20 31.50 -29.41
N VAL A 831 -3.11 32.15 -30.11
CA VAL A 831 -4.46 31.68 -30.40
C VAL A 831 -4.40 30.79 -31.64
N TYR A 832 -4.94 29.58 -31.50
CA TYR A 832 -5.09 28.64 -32.60
C TYR A 832 -6.57 28.54 -32.99
N PRO A 833 -6.91 28.44 -34.29
CA PRO A 833 -8.28 28.14 -34.73
C PRO A 833 -8.82 26.89 -34.02
N GLY A 834 -9.98 27.01 -33.36
CA GLY A 834 -10.59 25.92 -32.59
C GLY A 834 -10.00 25.65 -31.19
N GLY A 835 -8.96 26.37 -30.74
CA GLY A 835 -8.37 26.17 -29.42
C GLY A 835 -9.26 26.70 -28.28
N ALA A 836 -9.97 25.82 -27.57
CA ALA A 836 -10.98 26.19 -26.57
C ALA A 836 -10.50 27.25 -25.55
N ILE A 837 -9.44 26.97 -24.80
CA ILE A 837 -8.95 27.88 -23.76
C ILE A 837 -8.22 29.12 -24.32
N THR A 838 -7.54 29.02 -25.47
CA THR A 838 -6.84 30.18 -26.05
C THR A 838 -7.81 31.19 -26.64
N ASN A 839 -8.93 30.74 -27.22
CA ASN A 839 -9.99 31.64 -27.68
C ASN A 839 -10.76 32.25 -26.51
N TYR A 840 -11.00 31.49 -25.42
CA TYR A 840 -11.51 32.04 -24.16
C TYR A 840 -10.61 33.17 -23.63
N LEU A 841 -9.30 32.91 -23.45
CA LEU A 841 -8.35 33.91 -22.94
C LEU A 841 -8.24 35.15 -23.83
N ALA A 842 -8.37 35.00 -25.16
CA ALA A 842 -8.36 36.14 -26.09
C ALA A 842 -9.64 37.00 -26.01
N GLY A 843 -10.75 36.44 -25.55
CA GLY A 843 -12.03 37.16 -25.36
C GLY A 843 -12.15 37.91 -24.03
N LEU A 844 -11.25 37.67 -23.08
CA LEU A 844 -11.32 38.26 -21.74
C LEU A 844 -11.06 39.77 -21.73
N LYS A 845 -11.85 40.47 -20.92
CA LYS A 845 -11.80 41.90 -20.68
C LYS A 845 -11.21 42.20 -19.30
N LYS A 846 -10.81 43.46 -19.10
CA LYS A 846 -10.34 43.95 -17.80
C LYS A 846 -11.46 43.80 -16.76
N GLY A 847 -11.16 43.18 -15.63
CA GLY A 847 -12.08 42.86 -14.55
C GLY A 847 -12.53 41.39 -14.52
N ASP A 848 -12.41 40.66 -15.64
CA ASP A 848 -12.81 39.24 -15.69
C ASP A 848 -11.95 38.39 -14.75
N MET A 849 -12.57 37.46 -14.03
CA MET A 849 -11.92 36.62 -13.02
C MET A 849 -11.54 35.26 -13.59
N VAL A 850 -10.24 34.92 -13.56
CA VAL A 850 -9.70 33.67 -14.11
C VAL A 850 -9.10 32.81 -13.01
N GLU A 851 -9.42 31.52 -13.03
CA GLU A 851 -8.87 30.56 -12.06
C GLU A 851 -7.47 30.08 -12.45
N ILE A 852 -6.53 30.30 -11.54
CA ILE A 852 -5.13 29.93 -11.69
C ILE A 852 -4.69 29.11 -10.48
N ARG A 853 -3.85 28.09 -10.71
CA ARG A 853 -3.12 27.37 -9.65
C ARG A 853 -1.70 27.01 -10.08
N GLY A 854 -0.81 26.82 -9.11
CA GLY A 854 0.59 26.49 -9.32
C GLY A 854 1.39 26.69 -8.03
N PRO A 855 2.66 26.27 -7.96
CA PRO A 855 3.51 25.81 -9.06
C PRO A 855 3.17 24.44 -9.66
N LYS A 856 3.58 24.22 -10.91
CA LYS A 856 3.60 22.91 -11.60
C LYS A 856 4.85 22.76 -12.49
N GLY A 857 5.29 21.52 -12.71
CA GLY A 857 6.43 21.17 -13.58
C GLY A 857 7.69 20.73 -12.83
N ALA A 858 8.57 19.98 -13.52
CA ALA A 858 9.75 19.35 -12.91
C ALA A 858 11.05 20.16 -13.03
N MET A 859 11.09 21.21 -13.86
CA MET A 859 12.24 22.10 -13.93
C MET A 859 12.23 23.08 -12.76
N THR A 860 13.39 23.31 -12.16
CA THR A 860 13.58 24.41 -11.21
C THR A 860 14.99 24.93 -11.40
N TYR A 861 15.11 26.12 -11.95
CA TYR A 861 16.38 26.82 -12.07
C TYR A 861 16.80 27.38 -10.72
N GLU A 862 18.07 27.15 -10.38
CA GLU A 862 18.76 27.74 -9.25
C GLU A 862 20.08 28.30 -9.78
N LYS A 863 20.56 29.38 -9.17
CA LYS A 863 21.80 30.07 -9.56
C LYS A 863 22.97 29.10 -9.74
N GLY A 864 23.55 29.06 -10.93
CA GLY A 864 24.66 28.15 -11.24
C GLY A 864 24.27 26.67 -11.37
N LEU A 865 23.01 26.36 -11.74
CA LEU A 865 22.54 24.99 -12.06
C LEU A 865 23.47 24.25 -13.03
N THR A 866 24.08 24.98 -13.96
CA THR A 866 25.10 24.53 -14.91
C THR A 866 25.86 25.76 -15.41
N LYS A 867 27.04 25.61 -16.01
CA LYS A 867 27.82 26.77 -16.52
C LYS A 867 27.24 27.32 -17.82
N HIS A 868 26.79 26.43 -18.71
CA HIS A 868 26.34 26.79 -20.04
C HIS A 868 24.98 26.18 -20.36
N ILE A 869 24.01 27.03 -20.72
CA ILE A 869 22.68 26.62 -21.17
C ILE A 869 22.53 26.93 -22.66
N GLY A 870 22.23 25.92 -23.47
CA GLY A 870 21.68 26.11 -24.81
C GLY A 870 20.16 26.07 -24.77
N MET A 871 19.49 26.96 -25.48
CA MET A 871 18.04 27.02 -25.59
C MET A 871 17.65 26.90 -27.06
N ILE A 872 16.69 26.02 -27.37
CA ILE A 872 16.10 25.88 -28.68
C ILE A 872 14.59 26.08 -28.52
N ALA A 873 14.08 27.19 -29.08
CA ALA A 873 12.69 27.62 -28.91
C ALA A 873 11.96 27.71 -30.25
N GLY A 874 10.67 27.36 -30.29
CA GLY A 874 9.80 27.56 -31.44
C GLY A 874 8.47 28.22 -31.06
N GLY A 875 8.14 29.36 -31.68
CA GLY A 875 6.91 30.11 -31.40
C GLY A 875 6.69 30.40 -29.91
N THR A 876 5.57 29.95 -29.34
CA THR A 876 5.26 30.13 -27.90
C THR A 876 6.17 29.37 -26.95
N GLY A 877 7.01 28.44 -27.44
CA GLY A 877 8.02 27.75 -26.62
C GLY A 877 9.10 28.68 -26.05
N ILE A 878 9.12 29.96 -26.44
CA ILE A 878 9.98 30.99 -25.85
C ILE A 878 9.63 31.34 -24.40
N THR A 879 8.39 31.18 -23.94
CA THR A 879 7.98 31.68 -22.62
C THR A 879 8.72 31.02 -21.43
N PRO A 880 8.94 29.69 -21.37
CA PRO A 880 9.82 29.11 -20.35
C PRO A 880 11.28 29.55 -20.49
N MET A 881 11.77 29.73 -21.73
CA MET A 881 13.14 30.18 -21.97
C MET A 881 13.36 31.61 -21.44
N TYR A 882 12.41 32.51 -21.73
CA TYR A 882 12.46 33.91 -21.31
C TYR A 882 12.41 34.06 -19.78
N GLN A 883 11.61 33.24 -19.09
CA GLN A 883 11.57 33.21 -17.62
C GLN A 883 12.96 32.91 -17.01
N LEU A 884 13.69 31.95 -17.59
CA LEU A 884 15.07 31.61 -17.20
C LEU A 884 16.08 32.68 -17.62
N ILE A 885 16.00 33.21 -18.84
CA ILE A 885 16.88 34.29 -19.33
C ILE A 885 16.82 35.48 -18.37
N ARG A 886 15.60 35.89 -17.96
CA ARG A 886 15.42 36.95 -16.98
C ARG A 886 16.07 36.62 -15.63
N ALA A 887 15.83 35.43 -15.07
CA ALA A 887 16.42 35.05 -13.79
C ALA A 887 17.97 35.08 -13.81
N ILE A 888 18.59 34.71 -14.94
CA ILE A 888 20.05 34.67 -15.12
C ILE A 888 20.65 36.07 -15.39
N CYS A 889 19.93 36.93 -16.12
CA CYS A 889 20.40 38.28 -16.44
C CYS A 889 20.14 39.29 -15.30
N GLU A 890 19.01 39.17 -14.60
CA GLU A 890 18.67 40.01 -13.43
C GLU A 890 19.63 39.76 -12.26
N ASP A 891 20.05 38.50 -12.03
CA ASP A 891 21.10 38.19 -11.06
C ASP A 891 22.50 38.41 -11.68
N LYS A 892 23.07 39.59 -11.41
CA LYS A 892 24.41 39.96 -11.89
C LYS A 892 25.50 38.96 -11.47
N ASP A 893 25.36 38.33 -10.31
CA ASP A 893 26.32 37.38 -9.75
C ASP A 893 26.10 35.93 -10.24
N ASP A 894 25.10 35.64 -11.09
CA ASP A 894 24.92 34.32 -11.70
C ASP A 894 26.00 34.04 -12.77
N PRO A 895 26.82 32.98 -12.64
CA PRO A 895 27.89 32.67 -13.60
C PRO A 895 27.40 32.02 -14.90
N THR A 896 26.10 31.71 -15.02
CA THR A 896 25.53 30.93 -16.13
C THR A 896 25.49 31.73 -17.43
N THR A 897 25.96 31.15 -18.53
CA THR A 897 25.83 31.72 -19.89
C THR A 897 24.74 31.00 -20.68
N VAL A 898 23.95 31.72 -21.46
CA VAL A 898 22.81 31.25 -22.25
C VAL A 898 22.99 31.57 -23.73
N GLY A 899 22.91 30.56 -24.59
CA GLY A 899 22.75 30.72 -26.04
C GLY A 899 21.36 30.31 -26.48
N LEU A 900 20.64 31.14 -27.23
CA LEU A 900 19.29 30.86 -27.73
C LEU A 900 19.25 30.80 -29.26
N LEU A 901 18.76 29.68 -29.80
CA LEU A 901 18.30 29.55 -31.17
C LEU A 901 16.76 29.62 -31.17
N PHE A 902 16.20 30.70 -31.72
CA PHE A 902 14.76 30.93 -31.74
C PHE A 902 14.21 30.83 -33.16
N ALA A 903 13.41 29.79 -33.41
CA ALA A 903 12.87 29.47 -34.73
C ALA A 903 11.42 29.99 -34.87
N ASN A 904 11.18 30.80 -35.90
CA ASN A 904 9.86 31.35 -36.21
C ASN A 904 9.55 31.26 -37.70
N ASN A 905 8.27 31.42 -38.05
CA ASN A 905 7.81 31.33 -39.44
C ASN A 905 8.21 32.58 -40.23
N ALA A 906 7.82 33.76 -39.75
CA ALA A 906 8.15 35.07 -40.32
C ALA A 906 8.66 36.03 -39.23
N GLU A 907 9.06 37.24 -39.60
CA GLU A 907 9.69 38.20 -38.70
C GLU A 907 8.69 38.76 -37.67
N GLU A 908 7.44 38.92 -38.07
CA GLU A 908 6.28 39.29 -37.25
C GLU A 908 5.81 38.19 -36.28
N ASP A 909 6.32 36.96 -36.39
CA ASP A 909 6.08 35.87 -35.43
C ASP A 909 7.10 35.87 -34.25
N ILE A 910 8.15 36.70 -34.28
CA ILE A 910 9.18 36.72 -33.23
C ILE A 910 8.62 37.34 -31.95
N LEU A 911 8.24 36.46 -31.01
CA LEU A 911 7.68 36.88 -29.73
C LEU A 911 8.78 37.43 -28.80
N LEU A 912 8.45 38.49 -28.05
CA LEU A 912 9.36 39.13 -27.08
C LEU A 912 10.66 39.65 -27.70
N ARG A 913 10.64 40.05 -28.98
CA ARG A 913 11.82 40.49 -29.72
C ARG A 913 12.57 41.61 -29.01
N ASP A 914 11.89 42.70 -28.70
CA ASP A 914 12.48 43.89 -28.08
C ASP A 914 13.10 43.54 -26.73
N GLU A 915 12.41 42.73 -25.92
CA GLU A 915 12.92 42.30 -24.61
C GLU A 915 14.13 41.37 -24.74
N LEU A 916 14.13 40.42 -25.68
CA LEU A 916 15.25 39.50 -25.92
C LEU A 916 16.49 40.22 -26.50
N GLU A 917 16.29 41.12 -27.47
CA GLU A 917 17.37 41.94 -28.04
C GLU A 917 17.95 42.91 -27.00
N HIS A 918 17.12 43.44 -26.09
CA HIS A 918 17.57 44.23 -24.94
C HIS A 918 18.48 43.43 -24.00
N TRP A 919 18.07 42.23 -23.55
CA TRP A 919 18.92 41.39 -22.69
C TRP A 919 20.24 40.99 -23.37
N ALA A 920 20.22 40.68 -24.66
CA ALA A 920 21.43 40.32 -25.42
C ALA A 920 22.38 41.51 -25.61
N LYS A 921 21.85 42.73 -25.69
CA LYS A 921 22.63 43.97 -25.79
C LYS A 921 23.21 44.43 -24.45
N GLU A 922 22.47 44.26 -23.35
CA GLU A 922 22.94 44.66 -22.01
C GLU A 922 23.90 43.63 -21.38
N PHE A 923 23.68 42.33 -21.62
CA PHE A 923 24.50 41.25 -21.07
C PHE A 923 25.12 40.35 -22.16
N PRO A 924 25.90 40.90 -23.11
CA PRO A 924 26.45 40.15 -24.25
C PRO A 924 27.43 39.04 -23.84
N SER A 925 27.96 39.07 -22.61
CA SER A 925 28.78 38.00 -22.04
C SER A 925 27.97 36.89 -21.36
N LYS A 926 26.69 37.12 -21.04
CA LYS A 926 25.79 36.11 -20.45
C LYS A 926 24.77 35.57 -21.45
N PHE A 927 24.22 36.38 -22.34
CA PHE A 927 23.12 35.98 -23.21
C PHE A 927 23.37 36.32 -24.68
N THR A 928 23.13 35.34 -25.55
CA THR A 928 23.14 35.54 -27.01
C THR A 928 21.87 34.97 -27.62
N ILE A 929 21.29 35.70 -28.58
CA ILE A 929 20.11 35.27 -29.35
C ILE A 929 20.44 35.19 -30.84
N ASN A 930 20.00 34.11 -31.47
CA ASN A 930 20.12 33.86 -32.90
C ASN A 930 18.74 33.44 -33.43
N ASN A 931 18.08 34.36 -34.13
CA ASN A 931 16.79 34.12 -34.76
C ASN A 931 16.94 33.35 -36.09
N VAL A 932 16.05 32.39 -36.33
CA VAL A 932 15.99 31.56 -37.54
C VAL A 932 14.59 31.66 -38.14
N LEU A 933 14.47 32.14 -39.38
CA LEU A 933 13.18 32.34 -40.05
C LEU A 933 12.97 31.39 -41.22
N ALA A 934 11.84 30.68 -41.24
CA ALA A 934 11.45 29.83 -42.36
C ALA A 934 11.05 30.63 -43.62
N ARG A 935 10.47 31.83 -43.44
CA ARG A 935 10.05 32.77 -44.48
C ARG A 935 10.51 34.19 -44.12
N PRO A 936 11.78 34.54 -44.36
CA PRO A 936 12.32 35.84 -44.00
C PRO A 936 11.77 36.97 -44.89
N SER A 937 11.81 38.21 -44.36
CA SER A 937 11.65 39.43 -45.14
C SER A 937 12.85 39.64 -46.08
N LYS A 938 12.73 40.51 -47.10
CA LYS A 938 13.86 40.85 -48.00
C LYS A 938 15.00 41.59 -47.29
N GLU A 939 14.74 42.14 -46.11
CA GLU A 939 15.65 42.95 -45.30
C GLU A 939 16.26 42.14 -44.14
N TRP A 940 15.88 40.86 -44.01
CA TRP A 940 16.35 39.97 -42.95
C TRP A 940 17.84 39.68 -43.05
N THR A 941 18.54 39.89 -41.94
CA THR A 941 20.00 39.67 -41.82
C THR A 941 20.38 38.48 -40.93
N GLY A 942 19.39 37.78 -40.34
CA GLY A 942 19.59 36.59 -39.52
C GLY A 942 19.61 35.27 -40.32
N TYR A 943 19.44 34.15 -39.63
CA TYR A 943 19.44 32.83 -40.28
C TYR A 943 18.12 32.53 -40.99
N THR A 944 18.18 31.73 -42.05
CA THR A 944 17.04 31.35 -42.89
C THR A 944 16.88 29.83 -42.94
N GLY A 945 15.63 29.35 -42.93
CA GLY A 945 15.29 27.93 -42.96
C GLY A 945 14.92 27.38 -41.59
N PHE A 946 15.55 26.27 -41.20
CA PHE A 946 15.31 25.59 -39.93
C PHE A 946 16.58 25.60 -39.05
N VAL A 947 16.45 25.26 -37.77
CA VAL A 947 17.62 25.03 -36.90
C VAL A 947 18.37 23.80 -37.40
N THR A 948 19.59 23.98 -37.86
CA THR A 948 20.44 22.90 -38.40
C THR A 948 21.51 22.45 -37.39
N PRO A 949 22.14 21.28 -37.58
CA PRO A 949 23.23 20.81 -36.73
C PRO A 949 24.38 21.83 -36.61
N GLU A 950 24.70 22.53 -37.69
CA GLU A 950 25.79 23.50 -37.76
C GLU A 950 25.48 24.76 -36.94
N LEU A 951 24.20 25.20 -36.92
CA LEU A 951 23.77 26.32 -36.09
C LEU A 951 23.83 25.99 -34.60
N ILE A 952 23.45 24.76 -34.23
CA ILE A 952 23.60 24.26 -32.85
C ILE A 952 25.08 24.26 -32.46
N GLN A 953 25.95 23.67 -33.28
CA GLN A 953 27.38 23.56 -33.00
C GLN A 953 28.09 24.93 -32.95
N LYS A 954 27.57 25.93 -33.68
CA LYS A 954 28.11 27.30 -33.73
C LYS A 954 27.71 28.17 -32.53
N HIS A 955 26.47 28.02 -32.03
CA HIS A 955 25.87 28.98 -31.08
C HIS A 955 25.49 28.41 -29.72
N LEU A 956 25.37 27.09 -29.58
CA LEU A 956 25.03 26.43 -28.32
C LEU A 956 26.28 25.78 -27.71
N PRO A 957 26.32 25.53 -26.38
CA PRO A 957 27.43 24.81 -25.76
C PRO A 957 27.61 23.41 -26.38
N LYS A 958 28.83 22.89 -26.30
CA LYS A 958 29.12 21.48 -26.60
C LYS A 958 28.77 20.60 -25.40
N PRO A 959 28.49 19.30 -25.58
CA PRO A 959 28.25 18.39 -24.45
C PRO A 959 29.51 18.29 -23.56
N GLN A 960 29.37 18.68 -22.29
CA GLN A 960 30.41 18.71 -21.26
C GLN A 960 29.88 18.14 -19.92
N GLY A 961 29.14 17.04 -19.98
CA GLY A 961 28.49 16.45 -18.81
C GLY A 961 27.56 17.46 -18.12
N ASN A 962 27.77 17.65 -16.81
CA ASN A 962 26.96 18.55 -15.98
C ASN A 962 27.22 20.06 -16.20
N ASP A 963 28.30 20.44 -16.89
CA ASP A 963 28.64 21.85 -17.17
C ASP A 963 27.88 22.44 -18.37
N SER A 964 27.14 21.59 -19.11
CA SER A 964 26.30 21.99 -20.25
C SER A 964 24.88 21.40 -20.14
N LYS A 965 23.85 22.21 -20.32
CA LYS A 965 22.44 21.74 -20.45
C LYS A 965 21.79 22.33 -21.70
N ILE A 966 20.95 21.56 -22.38
CA ILE A 966 20.07 22.03 -23.45
C ILE A 966 18.64 22.07 -22.95
N LEU A 967 17.93 23.14 -23.25
CA LEU A 967 16.51 23.33 -23.00
C LEU A 967 15.79 23.42 -24.34
N LEU A 968 14.73 22.64 -24.53
CA LEU A 968 14.03 22.52 -25.80
C LEU A 968 12.52 22.67 -25.59
N CYS A 969 11.89 23.61 -26.30
CA CYS A 969 10.44 23.80 -26.26
C CYS A 969 9.92 24.36 -27.59
N GLY A 970 8.80 23.85 -28.09
CA GLY A 970 8.22 24.30 -29.36
C GLY A 970 7.22 23.28 -29.93
N PRO A 971 6.83 23.44 -31.20
CA PRO A 971 5.93 22.50 -31.87
C PRO A 971 6.49 21.06 -31.85
N PRO A 972 5.65 20.01 -31.65
CA PRO A 972 6.13 18.63 -31.56
C PRO A 972 7.03 18.15 -32.71
N PRO A 973 6.81 18.51 -33.99
CA PRO A 973 7.71 18.13 -35.08
C PRO A 973 9.13 18.69 -34.90
N MET A 974 9.25 19.95 -34.48
CA MET A 974 10.53 20.59 -34.20
C MET A 974 11.22 19.93 -33.01
N VAL A 975 10.48 19.70 -31.91
CA VAL A 975 11.02 19.06 -30.71
C VAL A 975 11.56 17.66 -31.03
N ASN A 976 10.81 16.84 -31.77
CA ASN A 976 11.23 15.48 -32.11
C ASN A 976 12.52 15.45 -32.95
N ILE A 977 12.61 16.27 -34.01
CA ILE A 977 13.83 16.36 -34.85
C ILE A 977 15.03 16.87 -34.04
N MET A 978 14.82 17.82 -33.13
CA MET A 978 15.89 18.37 -32.30
C MET A 978 16.40 17.38 -31.24
N LYS A 979 15.56 16.49 -30.69
CA LYS A 979 16.04 15.41 -29.79
C LYS A 979 17.07 14.51 -30.49
N GLU A 980 16.77 14.07 -31.71
CA GLU A 980 17.67 13.23 -32.50
C GLU A 980 18.92 13.99 -32.93
N THR A 981 18.76 15.24 -33.37
CA THR A 981 19.87 16.10 -33.78
C THR A 981 20.87 16.33 -32.65
N LEU A 982 20.39 16.64 -31.44
CA LEU A 982 21.23 16.85 -30.26
C LEU A 982 21.92 15.55 -29.81
N ALA A 983 21.19 14.42 -29.83
CA ALA A 983 21.77 13.11 -29.51
C ALA A 983 22.90 12.73 -30.48
N ASN A 984 22.73 13.02 -31.77
CA ASN A 984 23.76 12.81 -32.79
C ASN A 984 24.99 13.74 -32.63
N GLN A 985 24.85 14.85 -31.88
CA GLN A 985 25.97 15.73 -31.49
C GLN A 985 26.64 15.32 -30.16
N GLY A 986 26.21 14.21 -29.54
CA GLY A 986 26.81 13.68 -28.32
C GLY A 986 26.18 14.17 -27.02
N PHE A 987 25.00 14.80 -27.06
CA PHE A 987 24.20 15.02 -25.86
C PHE A 987 23.50 13.74 -25.40
N GLU A 988 23.34 13.57 -24.09
CA GLU A 988 22.53 12.49 -23.55
C GLU A 988 21.07 12.62 -24.00
N ARG A 989 20.47 11.51 -24.47
CA ARG A 989 19.06 11.48 -24.89
C ARG A 989 18.17 11.86 -23.70
N PRO A 990 17.14 12.72 -23.90
CA PRO A 990 16.22 13.09 -22.82
C PRO A 990 15.47 11.85 -22.33
N SER A 991 15.15 11.80 -21.03
CA SER A 991 14.31 10.72 -20.52
C SER A 991 12.83 10.93 -20.92
N ALA A 992 12.01 9.86 -20.83
CA ALA A 992 10.62 9.89 -21.30
C ALA A 992 9.77 11.01 -20.66
N MET A 993 10.04 11.32 -19.38
CA MET A 993 9.57 12.54 -18.70
C MET A 993 10.77 13.35 -18.23
N SER A 994 10.95 14.56 -18.76
CA SER A 994 12.09 15.44 -18.48
C SER A 994 12.35 15.62 -16.98
N LYS A 995 13.55 15.26 -16.52
CA LYS A 995 14.00 15.50 -15.14
C LYS A 995 14.97 16.67 -15.11
N LYS A 996 14.99 17.46 -14.03
CA LYS A 996 15.95 18.57 -13.83
C LYS A 996 17.42 18.16 -14.07
N THR A 997 17.75 16.89 -13.82
CA THR A 997 19.06 16.28 -14.07
C THR A 997 19.41 16.09 -15.54
N ASP A 998 18.43 15.87 -16.41
CA ASP A 998 18.65 15.44 -17.80
C ASP A 998 19.43 16.51 -18.59
N GLN A 999 20.42 16.08 -19.38
CA GLN A 999 21.27 17.00 -20.14
C GLN A 999 20.48 17.75 -21.22
N ILE A 1000 19.43 17.12 -21.77
CA ILE A 1000 18.39 17.76 -22.58
C ILE A 1000 17.10 17.78 -21.76
N PHE A 1001 16.60 18.96 -21.40
CA PHE A 1001 15.30 19.13 -20.73
C PHE A 1001 14.25 19.61 -21.75
N LEU A 1002 13.10 18.93 -21.78
CA LEU A 1002 11.95 19.29 -22.61
C LEU A 1002 10.88 19.93 -21.71
N PHE A 1003 10.41 21.13 -22.05
CA PHE A 1003 9.32 21.82 -21.34
C PHE A 1003 7.93 21.42 -21.83
#